data_AF-A0A8S9FXS5-F1
#
_entry.id   AF-A0A8S9FXS5-F1
#
_cell.length_a   1.000
_cell.length_b   1.000
_cell.length_c   1.000
_cell.angle_alpha   90.00
_cell.angle_beta   90.00
_cell.angle_gamma   90.00
#
_symmetry.space_group_name_H-M   'P 1'
#
loop_
_entity.id
_entity.type
_entity.pdbx_description
1 polymer ?
#
loop_
_entity_poly.entity_id
_entity_poly.type
_entity_poly.pdbx_seq_one_letter_code
_entity_poly.pdbx_strand_id
1 'polypeptide(L)'
;MDSPSASQLKRSEDDADKVCNRSIVVPHRVVALANSFEKKDRSWYVKSQIPNDLSIQVDDITFQAHKFPLITKCGYISNTELQRSASGNGYHLKLENFPGGAETFETILKFCYGFPVDLNPLNVAALRCASEYLYMTEEFQDGNLISKTDGFITFVVLASWRDTLTVLRSCTSLSPWAENLQIVRRCCDLLAWKACNDSHDIPEDVENNERSLYNGIANLQLDHFMRVVTSVNARRGKPEVIGRLIMKHAENWLPLIDKDMEGIRGYGSGNNELQFSVERERTEGSTLGCQEQKRTIESLVSVLPTQPEAVVPCQFLLRLLKTAIVYSASPALISDLEKRVGMALEDANVCDLLIPNFKNEDQQKGARILEYFVMHEQQQQQEQQQVQGKPGITKLLDNYLAEIAKDPYLPITKFQVLAETLPENAWKCHDGLYRAIDMFLKTHPSLSEHDRRRLCKTMNCEKLSLDACLHAAQNDRLPLRTIVQVLFSEQVKIRMMMMQDKQAAGTNEENPEGLEDKRTSRDSEIITLKGELENVKRKLAELQDNYNELHQVYEKLNSSKQKSTQNWGLRWEKIKKSLQIKREEDETRDKPQRRRWGTNEGMIISILAHRNAAQRSLIRAVYAANYNKNLLNELDKELSGDFERAVMLWTLEPVERDAYLAKESTKMFTKNNWVLVEIACTRPALEFFKAKQAYQARYKTSLEEDVAYHTSGDIRKLLVPLVSTFRYDGNADEVNMKLASSEAKTLHKKITEKAYTDEDLIRILTTRSKAQIMATLNHFKDKFGSSINKYLKEDSEDEYVQLLKTTIKCLTYPEKYYEKVLRRAINKVGTDEWALTRVVTTRAEVDMERIKEEYLRRNSVPLDRAIANDTSGDYKDMLLALLGHDHS
;
A
#
# COMPACT_ATOMS: atom_id res chain seq x y z
N MET A 1 -47.00 91.19 29.09
CA MET A 1 -46.76 91.19 27.63
C MET A 1 -46.80 89.76 27.11
N ASP A 2 -47.84 89.35 26.43
CA ASP A 2 -49.20 89.09 26.91
C ASP A 2 -49.77 88.04 25.96
N SER A 3 -50.63 87.18 26.49
CA SER A 3 -51.62 86.40 25.75
C SER A 3 -52.33 87.26 24.68
N PRO A 4 -52.94 86.69 23.61
CA PRO A 4 -54.11 85.84 23.81
C PRO A 4 -54.34 84.68 22.82
N SER A 5 -55.27 83.84 23.27
CA SER A 5 -56.14 82.90 22.58
C SER A 5 -57.16 83.58 21.66
N ALA A 6 -57.70 82.86 20.67
CA ALA A 6 -59.16 82.61 20.50
C ALA A 6 -59.52 82.06 19.10
N SER A 7 -60.23 80.94 19.15
CA SER A 7 -61.06 80.28 18.13
C SER A 7 -62.32 81.07 17.73
N GLN A 8 -62.89 80.69 16.57
CA GLN A 8 -64.26 80.89 16.02
C GLN A 8 -64.24 81.60 14.63
N LEU A 9 -65.03 81.27 13.59
CA LEU A 9 -65.93 80.18 13.21
C LEU A 9 -66.50 80.56 11.81
N LYS A 10 -66.50 79.68 10.80
CA LYS A 10 -67.57 79.59 9.79
C LYS A 10 -67.44 78.37 8.85
N ARG A 11 -68.41 77.48 9.05
CA ARG A 11 -69.27 76.76 8.09
C ARG A 11 -68.85 75.46 7.40
N SER A 12 -69.63 74.47 7.84
CA SER A 12 -70.00 73.10 7.47
C SER A 12 -70.67 72.89 6.10
N GLU A 13 -70.45 71.67 5.59
CA GLU A 13 -71.40 70.65 5.08
C GLU A 13 -72.56 71.07 4.16
N ASP A 14 -72.56 70.51 2.94
CA ASP A 14 -73.67 69.71 2.40
C ASP A 14 -73.23 68.91 1.15
N ASP A 15 -73.56 67.61 1.18
CA ASP A 15 -73.98 66.68 0.12
C ASP A 15 -73.40 66.67 -1.32
N ALA A 16 -72.75 65.54 -1.60
CA ALA A 16 -73.25 64.45 -2.45
C ALA A 16 -73.51 64.60 -3.97
N ASP A 17 -73.00 63.56 -4.65
CA ASP A 17 -73.55 62.82 -5.80
C ASP A 17 -72.98 63.00 -7.24
N LYS A 18 -72.23 61.93 -7.63
CA LYS A 18 -72.36 61.08 -8.84
C LYS A 18 -71.52 61.38 -10.10
N VAL A 19 -70.57 60.47 -10.42
CA VAL A 19 -70.74 59.21 -11.21
C VAL A 19 -69.36 58.49 -11.30
N CYS A 20 -69.12 57.45 -10.49
CA CYS A 20 -69.07 56.00 -10.82
C CYS A 20 -67.68 55.48 -11.33
N ASN A 21 -66.83 54.94 -10.44
CA ASN A 21 -66.66 53.50 -10.15
C ASN A 21 -66.43 52.58 -11.36
N ARG A 22 -65.19 52.08 -11.49
CA ARG A 22 -64.92 50.63 -11.45
C ARG A 22 -63.77 50.37 -10.50
N SER A 23 -64.04 50.53 -9.22
CA SER A 23 -63.34 49.76 -8.20
C SER A 23 -63.53 48.28 -8.53
N ILE A 24 -62.43 47.57 -8.77
CA ILE A 24 -62.45 46.14 -8.51
C ILE A 24 -62.51 46.06 -7.00
N VAL A 25 -63.71 45.83 -6.47
CA VAL A 25 -63.90 45.37 -5.10
C VAL A 25 -63.02 44.13 -4.96
N VAL A 26 -61.87 44.28 -4.30
CA VAL A 26 -61.00 43.16 -3.99
C VAL A 26 -61.74 42.32 -2.94
N PRO A 27 -62.15 41.09 -3.24
CA PRO A 27 -62.66 40.23 -2.21
C PRO A 27 -61.51 39.95 -1.24
N HIS A 28 -61.65 40.36 0.04
CA HIS A 28 -60.70 40.05 1.12
C HIS A 28 -60.54 38.55 1.41
N ARG A 29 -61.21 37.70 0.63
CA ARG A 29 -60.94 36.28 0.50
C ARG A 29 -60.64 36.01 -0.97
N VAL A 30 -59.37 35.91 -1.32
CA VAL A 30 -58.97 35.26 -2.57
C VAL A 30 -59.39 33.79 -2.42
N VAL A 31 -60.60 33.50 -2.88
CA VAL A 31 -60.99 32.16 -3.31
C VAL A 31 -59.85 31.69 -4.21
N ALA A 32 -59.28 30.52 -3.89
CA ALA A 32 -58.27 29.88 -4.70
C ALA A 32 -58.72 29.93 -6.17
N LEU A 33 -58.14 30.87 -6.95
CA LEU A 33 -58.50 31.07 -8.35
C LEU A 33 -58.16 29.83 -9.18
N ALA A 34 -57.33 28.93 -8.65
CA ALA A 34 -56.98 27.66 -9.23
C ALA A 34 -57.36 26.52 -8.25
N ASN A 35 -58.16 25.56 -8.71
CA ASN A 35 -58.45 24.34 -7.95
C ASN A 35 -57.37 23.27 -8.14
N SER A 36 -56.69 23.26 -9.30
CA SER A 36 -55.58 22.36 -9.64
C SER A 36 -54.91 22.80 -10.96
N PHE A 37 -53.70 22.29 -11.22
CA PHE A 37 -53.02 22.43 -12.52
C PHE A 37 -53.21 21.12 -13.31
N GLU A 38 -53.60 21.22 -14.58
CA GLU A 38 -53.75 20.06 -15.46
C GLU A 38 -52.74 20.15 -16.62
N LYS A 39 -51.95 19.08 -16.79
CA LYS A 39 -51.02 18.93 -17.91
C LYS A 39 -51.71 18.15 -19.02
N LYS A 40 -51.83 18.76 -20.21
CA LYS A 40 -52.28 18.10 -21.44
C LYS A 40 -51.17 18.25 -22.48
N ASP A 41 -50.53 17.14 -22.84
CA ASP A 41 -49.39 17.10 -23.75
C ASP A 41 -48.26 18.09 -23.37
N ARG A 42 -48.01 19.09 -24.22
CA ARG A 42 -47.02 20.18 -24.03
C ARG A 42 -47.66 21.48 -23.51
N SER A 43 -48.87 21.43 -22.99
CA SER A 43 -49.58 22.61 -22.47
C SER A 43 -50.12 22.40 -21.05
N TRP A 44 -49.91 23.40 -20.21
CA TRP A 44 -50.42 23.45 -18.85
C TRP A 44 -51.63 24.36 -18.76
N TYR A 45 -52.66 23.92 -18.06
CA TYR A 45 -53.88 24.67 -17.86
C TYR A 45 -54.15 24.85 -16.37
N VAL A 46 -54.41 26.10 -15.97
CA VAL A 46 -54.93 26.39 -14.64
C VAL A 46 -56.43 26.11 -14.63
N LYS A 47 -56.89 25.14 -13.82
CA LYS A 47 -58.33 24.87 -13.65
C LYS A 47 -58.94 25.94 -12.74
N SER A 48 -59.68 26.86 -13.34
CA SER A 48 -60.43 27.92 -12.67
C SER A 48 -61.89 27.91 -13.12
N GLN A 49 -62.75 28.60 -12.36
CA GLN A 49 -64.10 28.97 -12.80
C GLN A 49 -64.08 30.07 -13.88
N ILE A 50 -62.92 30.70 -14.10
CA ILE A 50 -62.68 31.77 -15.07
C ILE A 50 -61.85 31.22 -16.24
N PRO A 51 -62.11 31.63 -17.50
CA PRO A 51 -61.25 31.24 -18.62
C PRO A 51 -59.86 31.88 -18.51
N ASN A 52 -58.83 31.13 -18.88
CA ASN A 52 -57.45 31.63 -18.95
C ASN A 52 -57.34 32.76 -19.99
N ASP A 53 -56.74 33.89 -19.61
CA ASP A 53 -56.62 35.10 -20.43
C ASP A 53 -55.17 35.41 -20.86
N LEU A 54 -54.21 34.58 -20.45
CA LEU A 54 -52.79 34.73 -20.74
C LEU A 54 -52.14 33.39 -21.09
N SER A 55 -51.49 33.34 -22.26
CA SER A 55 -50.69 32.21 -22.73
C SER A 55 -49.21 32.57 -22.63
N ILE A 56 -48.45 31.85 -21.80
CA ILE A 56 -47.01 32.06 -21.60
C ILE A 56 -46.25 30.88 -22.18
N GLN A 57 -45.39 31.11 -23.16
CA GLN A 57 -44.51 30.09 -23.70
C GLN A 57 -43.14 30.15 -23.04
N VAL A 58 -42.69 29.03 -22.46
CA VAL A 58 -41.34 28.82 -21.92
C VAL A 58 -40.79 27.56 -22.56
N ASP A 59 -39.69 27.69 -23.30
CA ASP A 59 -39.14 26.60 -24.12
C ASP A 59 -40.21 26.01 -25.07
N ASP A 60 -40.40 24.69 -25.02
CA ASP A 60 -41.39 23.92 -25.79
C ASP A 60 -42.76 23.80 -25.11
N ILE A 61 -42.95 24.44 -23.94
CA ILE A 61 -44.13 24.27 -23.10
C ILE A 61 -44.94 25.57 -23.04
N THR A 62 -46.26 25.45 -23.21
CA THR A 62 -47.20 26.59 -23.13
C THR A 62 -48.03 26.54 -21.85
N PHE A 63 -47.98 27.58 -21.04
CA PHE A 63 -48.74 27.74 -19.80
C PHE A 63 -49.93 28.67 -20.03
N GLN A 64 -51.14 28.15 -19.92
CA GLN A 64 -52.39 28.91 -19.95
C GLN A 64 -52.74 29.32 -18.52
N ALA A 65 -52.59 30.61 -18.23
CA ALA A 65 -52.71 31.21 -16.91
C ALA A 65 -53.63 32.44 -16.94
N HIS A 66 -53.78 33.04 -15.76
CA HIS A 66 -54.54 34.26 -15.54
C HIS A 66 -53.57 35.42 -15.34
N LYS A 67 -53.84 36.56 -15.97
CA LYS A 67 -52.99 37.76 -15.92
C LYS A 67 -52.85 38.33 -14.51
N PHE A 68 -53.94 38.36 -13.73
CA PHE A 68 -53.98 39.04 -12.44
C PHE A 68 -53.02 38.47 -11.37
N PRO A 69 -53.01 37.15 -11.06
CA PRO A 69 -52.09 36.58 -10.06
C PRO A 69 -50.60 36.77 -10.37
N LEU A 70 -50.26 36.89 -11.66
CA LEU A 70 -48.88 37.10 -12.10
C LEU A 70 -48.46 38.56 -11.94
N ILE A 71 -49.27 39.53 -12.37
CA ILE A 71 -48.96 40.97 -12.26
C ILE A 71 -48.78 41.40 -10.80
N THR A 72 -49.52 40.79 -9.86
CA THR A 72 -49.39 41.13 -8.44
C THR A 72 -48.05 40.73 -7.83
N LYS A 73 -47.26 39.86 -8.47
CA LYS A 73 -46.00 39.34 -7.90
C LYS A 73 -44.80 39.41 -8.84
N CYS A 74 -45.02 39.59 -10.13
CA CYS A 74 -44.00 39.58 -11.17
C CYS A 74 -43.90 40.96 -11.84
N GLY A 75 -42.81 41.66 -11.55
CA GLY A 75 -42.52 42.98 -12.12
C GLY A 75 -42.26 42.97 -13.61
N TYR A 76 -41.77 41.86 -14.15
CA TYR A 76 -41.57 41.72 -15.59
C TYR A 76 -42.91 41.77 -16.34
N ILE A 77 -43.91 41.01 -15.88
CA ILE A 77 -45.22 40.92 -16.54
C ILE A 77 -46.06 42.18 -16.30
N SER A 78 -45.89 42.85 -15.16
CA SER A 78 -46.58 44.13 -14.90
C SER A 78 -46.09 45.26 -15.82
N ASN A 79 -44.80 45.26 -16.16
CA ASN A 79 -44.16 46.31 -16.94
C ASN A 79 -44.06 46.00 -18.45
N THR A 80 -44.40 44.78 -18.88
CA THR A 80 -44.33 44.37 -20.29
C THR A 80 -45.63 44.63 -21.03
N GLU A 81 -45.55 45.26 -22.20
CA GLU A 81 -46.68 45.39 -23.12
C GLU A 81 -47.03 44.05 -23.78
N LEU A 82 -48.12 43.43 -23.33
CA LEU A 82 -48.55 42.11 -23.82
C LEU A 82 -49.19 42.19 -25.21
N GLN A 83 -48.67 41.40 -26.16
CA GLN A 83 -49.26 41.25 -27.49
C GLN A 83 -50.57 40.44 -27.42
N ARG A 84 -51.58 40.88 -28.18
CA ARG A 84 -52.90 40.21 -28.26
C ARG A 84 -52.80 38.99 -29.18
N SER A 85 -53.35 37.85 -28.77
CA SER A 85 -53.29 36.62 -29.57
C SER A 85 -54.05 36.77 -30.89
N ALA A 86 -53.57 36.10 -31.96
CA ALA A 86 -54.17 36.16 -33.30
C ALA A 86 -55.62 35.60 -33.35
N SER A 87 -56.07 34.89 -32.32
CA SER A 87 -57.41 34.30 -32.19
C SER A 87 -58.41 35.17 -31.42
N GLY A 88 -58.03 36.38 -31.00
CA GLY A 88 -58.94 37.36 -30.39
C GLY A 88 -59.27 37.14 -28.90
N ASN A 89 -58.97 35.97 -28.34
CA ASN A 89 -59.16 35.66 -26.92
C ASN A 89 -57.80 35.46 -26.23
N GLY A 90 -57.33 36.50 -25.53
CA GLY A 90 -56.20 36.45 -24.60
C GLY A 90 -54.92 37.17 -25.06
N TYR A 91 -53.96 37.23 -24.14
CA TYR A 91 -52.63 37.78 -24.33
C TYR A 91 -51.60 36.66 -24.53
N HIS A 92 -50.57 36.88 -25.33
CA HIS A 92 -49.49 35.93 -25.55
C HIS A 92 -48.14 36.53 -25.12
N LEU A 93 -47.37 35.80 -24.32
CA LEU A 93 -46.04 36.16 -23.86
C LEU A 93 -45.08 35.01 -24.10
N LYS A 94 -43.90 35.28 -24.66
CA LYS A 94 -42.84 34.27 -24.82
C LYS A 94 -41.66 34.68 -23.94
N LEU A 95 -41.25 33.79 -23.04
CA LEU A 95 -40.05 33.98 -22.21
C LEU A 95 -38.89 33.24 -22.87
N GLU A 96 -37.95 34.01 -23.43
CA GLU A 96 -36.78 33.45 -24.09
C GLU A 96 -35.62 33.27 -23.09
N ASN A 97 -34.92 32.13 -23.18
CA ASN A 97 -33.78 31.76 -22.33
C ASN A 97 -34.09 31.81 -20.82
N PHE A 98 -35.25 31.28 -20.42
CA PHE A 98 -35.69 31.31 -19.03
C PHE A 98 -34.81 30.41 -18.15
N PRO A 99 -34.19 30.94 -17.07
CA PRO A 99 -33.29 30.15 -16.24
C PRO A 99 -34.04 29.05 -15.48
N GLY A 100 -33.54 27.81 -15.56
CA GLY A 100 -34.17 26.65 -14.94
C GLY A 100 -35.35 26.06 -15.72
N GLY A 101 -35.67 26.61 -16.90
CA GLY A 101 -36.64 26.07 -17.84
C GLY A 101 -38.09 26.04 -17.34
N ALA A 102 -38.92 25.32 -18.07
CA ALA A 102 -40.36 25.23 -17.82
C ALA A 102 -40.73 24.67 -16.42
N GLU A 103 -39.95 23.75 -15.85
CA GLU A 103 -40.21 23.17 -14.51
C GLU A 103 -40.07 24.20 -13.40
N THR A 104 -39.05 25.07 -13.50
CA THR A 104 -38.86 26.18 -12.56
C THR A 104 -40.00 27.19 -12.71
N PHE A 105 -40.42 27.47 -13.95
CA PHE A 105 -41.56 28.36 -14.20
C PHE A 105 -42.88 27.81 -13.63
N GLU A 106 -43.12 26.50 -13.72
CA GLU A 106 -44.30 25.86 -13.10
C GLU A 106 -44.35 26.13 -11.59
N THR A 107 -43.20 26.02 -10.92
CA THR A 107 -43.09 26.28 -9.47
C THR A 107 -43.34 27.76 -9.13
N ILE A 108 -42.83 28.67 -9.96
CA ILE A 108 -43.11 30.11 -9.83
C ILE A 108 -44.57 30.42 -10.09
N LEU A 109 -45.20 29.74 -11.05
CA LEU A 109 -46.61 29.89 -11.35
C LEU A 109 -47.45 29.45 -10.14
N LYS A 110 -47.16 28.30 -9.55
CA LYS A 110 -47.79 27.84 -8.29
C LYS A 110 -47.65 28.89 -7.18
N PHE A 111 -46.47 29.49 -7.01
CA PHE A 111 -46.26 30.58 -6.06
C PHE A 111 -47.14 31.80 -6.36
N CYS A 112 -47.29 32.19 -7.63
CA CYS A 112 -48.13 33.31 -8.05
C CYS A 112 -49.61 33.09 -7.68
N TYR A 113 -50.09 31.85 -7.79
CA TYR A 113 -51.44 31.45 -7.37
C TYR A 113 -51.59 31.22 -5.86
N GLY A 114 -50.53 31.38 -5.06
CA GLY A 114 -50.57 31.26 -3.60
C GLY A 114 -50.45 29.83 -3.07
N PHE A 115 -50.05 28.86 -3.91
CA PHE A 115 -49.70 27.52 -3.42
C PHE A 115 -48.37 27.55 -2.64
N PRO A 116 -48.21 26.67 -1.63
CA PRO A 116 -46.93 26.52 -0.95
C PRO A 116 -45.86 26.04 -1.93
N VAL A 117 -44.67 26.63 -1.83
CA VAL A 117 -43.48 26.23 -2.58
C VAL A 117 -42.43 25.73 -1.63
N ASP A 118 -42.06 24.46 -1.80
CA ASP A 118 -41.02 23.82 -0.99
C ASP A 118 -39.64 24.17 -1.56
N LEU A 119 -38.88 24.96 -0.80
CA LEU A 119 -37.50 25.30 -1.15
C LEU A 119 -36.56 24.17 -0.70
N ASN A 120 -35.71 23.72 -1.61
CA ASN A 120 -34.70 22.70 -1.35
C ASN A 120 -33.38 23.04 -2.10
N PRO A 121 -32.26 22.37 -1.75
CA PRO A 121 -30.96 22.63 -2.39
C PRO A 121 -30.91 22.36 -3.90
N LEU A 122 -31.85 21.60 -4.47
CA LEU A 122 -31.88 21.29 -5.90
C LEU A 122 -32.60 22.36 -6.72
N ASN A 123 -33.62 23.01 -6.16
CA ASN A 123 -34.45 23.99 -6.88
C ASN A 123 -34.12 25.45 -6.56
N VAL A 124 -33.52 25.75 -5.41
CA VAL A 124 -33.40 27.13 -4.93
C VAL A 124 -32.56 28.03 -5.83
N ALA A 125 -31.48 27.50 -6.45
CA ALA A 125 -30.65 28.28 -7.37
C ALA A 125 -31.41 28.67 -8.64
N ALA A 126 -32.16 27.74 -9.22
CA ALA A 126 -32.99 27.98 -10.40
C ALA A 126 -34.10 29.00 -10.08
N LEU A 127 -34.79 28.84 -8.94
CA LEU A 127 -35.81 29.77 -8.48
C LEU A 127 -35.25 31.17 -8.20
N ARG A 128 -34.04 31.28 -7.62
CA ARG A 128 -33.38 32.57 -7.39
C ARG A 128 -33.01 33.27 -8.69
N CYS A 129 -32.54 32.54 -9.70
CA CYS A 129 -32.22 33.10 -11.03
C CYS A 129 -33.49 33.51 -11.79
N ALA A 130 -34.53 32.67 -11.76
CA ALA A 130 -35.79 32.91 -12.44
C ALA A 130 -36.62 34.02 -11.81
N SER A 131 -36.60 34.14 -10.48
CA SER A 131 -37.23 35.26 -9.78
C SER A 131 -36.56 36.60 -10.07
N GLU A 132 -35.24 36.61 -10.30
CA GLU A 132 -34.51 37.80 -10.78
C GLU A 132 -34.96 38.18 -12.20
N TYR A 133 -35.00 37.22 -13.12
CA TYR A 133 -35.49 37.43 -14.49
C TYR A 133 -36.89 38.06 -14.51
N LEU A 134 -37.76 37.61 -13.61
CA LEU A 134 -39.15 38.06 -13.51
C LEU A 134 -39.36 39.31 -12.65
N TYR A 135 -38.30 39.92 -12.11
CA TYR A 135 -38.36 41.06 -11.19
C TYR A 135 -39.34 40.82 -10.03
N MET A 136 -39.25 39.66 -9.36
CA MET A 136 -40.11 39.30 -8.23
C MET A 136 -39.56 39.88 -6.91
N THR A 137 -39.50 41.21 -6.84
CA THR A 137 -38.97 42.00 -5.72
C THR A 137 -40.02 42.23 -4.63
N GLU A 138 -39.58 42.76 -3.47
CA GLU A 138 -40.46 43.12 -2.37
C GLU A 138 -41.42 44.27 -2.70
N GLU A 139 -41.13 45.06 -3.74
CA GLU A 139 -42.00 46.15 -4.21
C GLU A 139 -43.40 45.67 -4.62
N PHE A 140 -43.52 44.43 -5.08
CA PHE A 140 -44.78 43.83 -5.52
C PHE A 140 -45.50 43.07 -4.38
N GLN A 141 -44.74 42.43 -3.51
CA GLN A 141 -45.28 41.70 -2.35
C GLN A 141 -44.22 41.55 -1.27
N ASP A 142 -44.59 41.81 0.00
CA ASP A 142 -43.72 41.53 1.14
C ASP A 142 -43.32 40.05 1.20
N GLY A 143 -42.01 39.78 1.29
CA GLY A 143 -41.47 38.43 1.27
C GLY A 143 -41.69 37.73 -0.08
N ASN A 144 -41.51 38.43 -1.20
CA ASN A 144 -41.56 37.85 -2.53
C ASN A 144 -40.44 36.81 -2.75
N LEU A 145 -40.47 36.13 -3.90
CA LEU A 145 -39.64 34.95 -4.15
C LEU A 145 -38.13 35.23 -4.10
N ILE A 146 -37.67 36.43 -4.50
CA ILE A 146 -36.25 36.80 -4.39
C ILE A 146 -35.78 36.75 -2.93
N SER A 147 -36.48 37.44 -2.02
CA SER A 147 -36.10 37.49 -0.60
C SER A 147 -36.18 36.13 0.07
N LYS A 148 -37.20 35.32 -0.27
CA LYS A 148 -37.34 33.95 0.26
C LYS A 148 -36.21 33.03 -0.20
N THR A 149 -35.87 33.07 -1.49
CA THR A 149 -34.81 32.22 -2.05
C THR A 149 -33.43 32.67 -1.59
N ASP A 150 -33.16 33.98 -1.51
CA ASP A 150 -31.89 34.51 -1.01
C ASP A 150 -31.70 34.24 0.50
N GLY A 151 -32.77 34.37 1.30
CA GLY A 151 -32.77 33.97 2.70
C GLY A 151 -32.46 32.48 2.88
N PHE A 152 -33.09 31.60 2.08
CA PHE A 152 -32.81 30.17 2.13
C PHE A 152 -31.36 29.83 1.74
N ILE A 153 -30.82 30.46 0.69
CA ILE A 153 -29.41 30.29 0.32
C ILE A 153 -28.50 30.74 1.48
N THR A 154 -28.77 31.90 2.07
CA THR A 154 -27.93 32.48 3.12
C THR A 154 -27.95 31.67 4.42
N PHE A 155 -29.13 31.28 4.90
CA PHE A 155 -29.30 30.72 6.24
C PHE A 155 -29.35 29.19 6.25
N VAL A 156 -29.76 28.53 5.16
CA VAL A 156 -29.91 27.08 5.10
C VAL A 156 -28.80 26.45 4.26
N VAL A 157 -28.66 26.88 2.99
CA VAL A 157 -27.65 26.28 2.09
C VAL A 157 -26.25 26.55 2.61
N LEU A 158 -25.91 27.79 2.93
CA LEU A 158 -24.56 28.14 3.37
C LEU A 158 -24.24 27.71 4.82
N ALA A 159 -25.22 27.18 5.57
CA ALA A 159 -24.96 26.57 6.87
C ALA A 159 -24.39 25.14 6.74
N SER A 160 -24.66 24.46 5.62
CA SER A 160 -24.34 23.05 5.38
C SER A 160 -23.52 22.88 4.11
N TRP A 161 -22.33 22.30 4.22
CA TRP A 161 -21.45 22.08 3.07
C TRP A 161 -22.04 21.09 2.05
N ARG A 162 -22.89 20.15 2.49
CA ARG A 162 -23.56 19.16 1.61
C ARG A 162 -24.59 19.83 0.71
N ASP A 163 -25.39 20.70 1.30
CA ASP A 163 -26.41 21.46 0.57
C ASP A 163 -25.74 22.48 -0.36
N THR A 164 -24.64 23.08 0.09
CA THR A 164 -23.79 23.96 -0.73
C THR A 164 -23.22 23.24 -1.96
N LEU A 165 -22.70 22.01 -1.82
CA LEU A 165 -22.22 21.22 -2.97
C LEU A 165 -23.34 20.89 -3.96
N THR A 166 -24.53 20.58 -3.44
CA THR A 166 -25.71 20.27 -4.26
C THR A 166 -26.13 21.49 -5.09
N VAL A 167 -26.21 22.66 -4.45
CA VAL A 167 -26.50 23.94 -5.12
C VAL A 167 -25.43 24.26 -6.16
N LEU A 168 -24.15 24.13 -5.83
CA LEU A 168 -23.05 24.41 -6.74
C LEU A 168 -23.11 23.54 -8.01
N ARG A 169 -23.47 22.26 -7.89
CA ARG A 169 -23.68 21.36 -9.04
C ARG A 169 -24.83 21.82 -9.94
N SER A 170 -25.94 22.27 -9.36
CA SER A 170 -27.10 22.76 -10.13
C SER A 170 -26.79 24.04 -10.92
N CYS A 171 -25.86 24.88 -10.44
CA CYS A 171 -25.50 26.15 -11.05
C CYS A 171 -24.85 26.02 -12.43
N THR A 172 -24.33 24.83 -12.80
CA THR A 172 -23.78 24.56 -14.14
C THR A 172 -24.78 24.86 -15.26
N SER A 173 -26.05 24.49 -15.06
CA SER A 173 -27.15 24.70 -16.00
C SER A 173 -27.72 26.12 -16.03
N LEU A 174 -27.30 26.98 -15.07
CA LEU A 174 -27.88 28.29 -14.81
C LEU A 174 -26.94 29.44 -15.17
N SER A 175 -25.85 29.16 -15.90
CA SER A 175 -24.94 30.19 -16.40
C SER A 175 -25.63 31.06 -17.47
N PRO A 176 -25.48 32.41 -17.46
CA PRO A 176 -24.62 33.22 -16.59
C PRO A 176 -25.32 33.75 -15.32
N TRP A 177 -26.61 33.48 -15.12
CA TRP A 177 -27.41 34.06 -14.02
C TRP A 177 -26.86 33.75 -12.64
N ALA A 178 -26.49 32.50 -12.39
CA ALA A 178 -25.94 32.08 -11.09
C ALA A 178 -24.62 32.78 -10.75
N GLU A 179 -23.85 33.21 -11.76
CA GLU A 179 -22.61 33.98 -11.57
C GLU A 179 -22.88 35.44 -11.27
N ASN A 180 -23.76 36.08 -12.06
CA ASN A 180 -24.13 37.48 -11.86
C ASN A 180 -24.70 37.70 -10.44
N LEU A 181 -25.51 36.74 -9.96
CA LEU A 181 -26.09 36.74 -8.63
C LEU A 181 -25.12 36.30 -7.52
N GLN A 182 -23.85 36.05 -7.83
CA GLN A 182 -22.79 35.65 -6.91
C GLN A 182 -23.08 34.36 -6.12
N ILE A 183 -24.03 33.52 -6.55
CA ILE A 183 -24.38 32.26 -5.87
C ILE A 183 -23.18 31.32 -5.88
N VAL A 184 -22.58 31.13 -7.06
CA VAL A 184 -21.40 30.28 -7.25
C VAL A 184 -20.23 30.73 -6.37
N ARG A 185 -19.95 32.04 -6.34
CA ARG A 185 -18.88 32.62 -5.50
C ARG A 185 -19.13 32.37 -4.01
N ARG A 186 -20.35 32.63 -3.52
CA ARG A 186 -20.72 32.42 -2.10
C ARG A 186 -20.56 30.95 -1.70
N CYS A 187 -20.96 30.01 -2.57
CA CYS A 187 -20.76 28.57 -2.36
C CYS A 187 -19.28 28.19 -2.32
N CYS A 188 -18.47 28.65 -3.29
CA CYS A 188 -17.03 28.38 -3.33
C CYS A 188 -16.30 28.95 -2.09
N ASP A 189 -16.66 30.15 -1.66
CA ASP A 189 -16.08 30.83 -0.51
C ASP A 189 -16.36 30.10 0.82
N LEU A 190 -17.56 29.55 0.99
CA LEU A 190 -17.89 28.72 2.14
C LEU A 190 -17.11 27.40 2.14
N LEU A 191 -17.07 26.70 1.01
CA LEU A 191 -16.34 25.42 0.88
C LEU A 191 -14.84 25.63 1.15
N ALA A 192 -14.28 26.73 0.63
CA ALA A 192 -12.91 27.13 0.90
C ALA A 192 -12.68 27.44 2.39
N TRP A 193 -13.60 28.16 3.04
CA TRP A 193 -13.52 28.46 4.48
C TRP A 193 -13.53 27.19 5.33
N LYS A 194 -14.43 26.25 5.03
CA LYS A 194 -14.50 24.94 5.71
C LYS A 194 -13.22 24.14 5.51
N ALA A 195 -12.73 24.04 4.27
CA ALA A 195 -11.50 23.31 3.96
C ALA A 195 -10.26 23.89 4.68
N CYS A 196 -10.17 25.21 4.86
CA CYS A 196 -9.07 25.83 5.59
C CYS A 196 -9.12 25.58 7.11
N ASN A 197 -10.31 25.49 7.69
CA ASN A 197 -10.49 25.38 9.15
C ASN A 197 -10.54 23.94 9.67
N ASP A 198 -10.79 22.94 8.82
CA ASP A 198 -10.81 21.50 9.16
C ASP A 198 -9.40 20.91 9.41
N SER A 199 -8.46 21.71 9.92
CA SER A 199 -7.11 21.25 10.23
C SER A 199 -6.72 21.59 11.66
N HIS A 200 -7.33 20.93 12.65
CA HIS A 200 -6.73 20.53 13.94
C HIS A 200 -7.65 19.60 14.77
N ASP A 201 -7.09 18.47 15.20
CA ASP A 201 -7.36 17.70 16.44
C ASP A 201 -8.77 17.10 16.70
N ILE A 202 -9.11 16.00 16.03
CA ILE A 202 -10.06 15.02 16.56
C ILE A 202 -9.44 13.61 16.51
N PRO A 203 -9.46 12.83 17.61
CA PRO A 203 -8.94 11.46 17.65
C PRO A 203 -9.67 10.51 16.68
N GLU A 204 -8.95 9.49 16.20
CA GLU A 204 -9.29 8.46 15.19
C GLU A 204 -10.55 7.58 15.45
N ASP A 205 -11.57 8.04 16.16
CA ASP A 205 -12.75 7.21 16.53
C ASP A 205 -14.10 7.67 15.94
N VAL A 206 -14.14 8.51 14.89
CA VAL A 206 -15.41 8.85 14.18
C VAL A 206 -15.28 8.62 12.68
N GLU A 207 -15.27 7.34 12.31
CA GLU A 207 -14.95 6.81 10.99
C GLU A 207 -15.97 7.10 9.85
N ASN A 208 -16.75 8.19 9.87
CA ASN A 208 -17.71 8.41 8.77
C ASN A 208 -17.98 9.85 8.28
N ASN A 209 -17.65 10.92 9.02
CA ASN A 209 -18.01 12.28 8.57
C ASN A 209 -16.88 13.02 7.84
N GLU A 210 -15.62 12.85 8.23
CA GLU A 210 -14.48 13.60 7.66
C GLU A 210 -14.05 13.12 6.26
N ARG A 211 -14.36 11.86 5.89
CA ARG A 211 -14.14 11.32 4.53
C ARG A 211 -15.04 11.96 3.46
N SER A 212 -15.98 12.85 3.80
CA SER A 212 -17.03 13.29 2.88
C SER A 212 -16.87 14.69 2.26
N LEU A 213 -16.25 15.67 2.93
CA LEU A 213 -16.08 17.03 2.37
C LEU A 213 -15.02 17.08 1.25
N TYR A 214 -13.80 16.60 1.52
CA TYR A 214 -12.72 16.56 0.54
C TYR A 214 -13.09 15.73 -0.69
N ASN A 215 -13.75 14.58 -0.48
CA ASN A 215 -14.28 13.76 -1.56
C ASN A 215 -15.42 14.47 -2.33
N GLY A 216 -16.28 15.21 -1.61
CA GLY A 216 -17.34 16.02 -2.21
C GLY A 216 -16.81 17.12 -3.13
N ILE A 217 -15.74 17.82 -2.70
CA ILE A 217 -15.04 18.84 -3.50
C ILE A 217 -14.30 18.20 -4.68
N ALA A 218 -13.59 17.08 -4.46
CA ALA A 218 -12.87 16.36 -5.52
C ALA A 218 -13.81 15.85 -6.64
N ASN A 219 -15.09 15.59 -6.34
CA ASN A 219 -16.08 15.17 -7.33
C ASN A 219 -16.77 16.33 -8.07
N LEU A 220 -16.36 17.58 -7.85
CA LEU A 220 -16.84 18.71 -8.64
C LEU A 220 -16.27 18.69 -10.06
N GLN A 221 -16.99 19.27 -11.01
CA GLN A 221 -16.46 19.55 -12.36
C GLN A 221 -15.29 20.54 -12.27
N LEU A 222 -14.38 20.49 -13.25
CA LEU A 222 -13.12 21.23 -13.25
C LEU A 222 -13.30 22.73 -12.95
N ASP A 223 -14.24 23.41 -13.61
CA ASP A 223 -14.43 24.87 -13.42
C ASP A 223 -14.82 25.23 -11.98
N HIS A 224 -15.71 24.46 -11.37
CA HIS A 224 -16.12 24.65 -9.99
C HIS A 224 -15.02 24.25 -9.00
N PHE A 225 -14.32 23.15 -9.27
CA PHE A 225 -13.18 22.71 -8.47
C PHE A 225 -12.09 23.79 -8.45
N MET A 226 -11.69 24.30 -9.61
CA MET A 226 -10.67 25.33 -9.76
C MET A 226 -11.04 26.62 -9.03
N ARG A 227 -12.32 27.02 -9.06
CA ARG A 227 -12.81 28.17 -8.29
C ARG A 227 -12.72 27.96 -6.78
N VAL A 228 -13.07 26.76 -6.28
CA VAL A 228 -12.91 26.43 -4.86
C VAL A 228 -11.45 26.50 -4.46
N VAL A 229 -10.54 25.87 -5.22
CA VAL A 229 -9.11 25.89 -4.89
C VAL A 229 -8.51 27.30 -5.00
N THR A 230 -8.96 28.11 -5.97
CA THR A 230 -8.57 29.52 -6.07
C THR A 230 -9.06 30.33 -4.86
N SER A 231 -10.28 30.10 -4.38
CA SER A 231 -10.80 30.70 -3.14
C SER A 231 -10.01 30.24 -1.90
N VAL A 232 -9.56 28.97 -1.85
CA VAL A 232 -8.67 28.47 -0.78
C VAL A 232 -7.32 29.20 -0.82
N ASN A 233 -6.74 29.37 -1.99
CA ASN A 233 -5.46 30.06 -2.18
C ASN A 233 -5.55 31.55 -1.82
N ALA A 234 -6.64 32.22 -2.23
CA ALA A 234 -6.91 33.62 -1.87
C ALA A 234 -7.04 33.84 -0.35
N ARG A 235 -7.47 32.81 0.39
CA ARG A 235 -7.61 32.81 1.85
C ARG A 235 -6.34 32.41 2.59
N ARG A 236 -5.19 32.29 1.91
CA ARG A 236 -3.92 31.81 2.47
C ARG A 236 -4.04 30.45 3.14
N GLY A 237 -4.82 29.53 2.55
CA GLY A 237 -4.90 28.15 3.02
C GLY A 237 -3.52 27.48 3.05
N LYS A 238 -3.30 26.57 4.00
CA LYS A 238 -2.04 25.81 4.09
C LYS A 238 -1.80 25.06 2.76
N PRO A 239 -0.57 25.07 2.21
CA PRO A 239 -0.25 24.40 0.94
C PRO A 239 -0.55 22.89 0.97
N GLU A 240 -0.54 22.28 2.17
CA GLU A 240 -0.92 20.88 2.40
C GLU A 240 -2.38 20.56 2.06
N VAL A 241 -3.31 21.50 2.30
CA VAL A 241 -4.74 21.32 2.03
C VAL A 241 -5.01 21.36 0.52
N ILE A 242 -4.33 22.28 -0.17
CA ILE A 242 -4.40 22.42 -1.63
C ILE A 242 -3.82 21.16 -2.29
N GLY A 243 -2.64 20.69 -1.84
CA GLY A 243 -2.02 19.47 -2.33
C GLY A 243 -2.94 18.25 -2.22
N ARG A 244 -3.55 18.05 -1.04
CA ARG A 244 -4.52 16.95 -0.81
C ARG A 244 -5.75 17.02 -1.71
N LEU A 245 -6.33 18.21 -1.92
CA LEU A 245 -7.48 18.40 -2.81
C LEU A 245 -7.15 18.07 -4.27
N ILE A 246 -5.99 18.52 -4.75
CA ILE A 246 -5.53 18.26 -6.13
C ILE A 246 -5.28 16.77 -6.35
N MET A 247 -4.61 16.09 -5.42
CA MET A 247 -4.38 14.64 -5.53
C MET A 247 -5.70 13.86 -5.62
N LYS A 248 -6.66 14.16 -4.75
CA LYS A 248 -7.96 13.47 -4.73
C LYS A 248 -8.78 13.72 -6.00
N HIS A 249 -8.75 14.95 -6.52
CA HIS A 249 -9.43 15.27 -7.78
C HIS A 249 -8.77 14.57 -8.97
N ALA A 250 -7.43 14.53 -9.01
CA ALA A 250 -6.69 13.80 -10.04
C ALA A 250 -6.98 12.28 -10.01
N GLU A 251 -7.07 11.67 -8.83
CA GLU A 251 -7.45 10.25 -8.66
C GLU A 251 -8.82 9.91 -9.24
N ASN A 252 -9.79 10.82 -9.12
CA ASN A 252 -11.17 10.56 -9.54
C ASN A 252 -11.39 10.82 -11.05
N TRP A 253 -10.64 11.75 -11.65
CA TRP A 253 -10.90 12.26 -13.01
C TRP A 253 -9.81 11.93 -14.05
N LEU A 254 -8.59 11.61 -13.63
CA LEU A 254 -7.57 11.13 -14.54
C LEU A 254 -7.57 9.59 -14.52
N PRO A 255 -7.61 8.92 -15.68
CA PRO A 255 -7.34 7.49 -15.73
C PRO A 255 -5.87 7.28 -15.36
N LEU A 256 -5.60 7.05 -14.08
CA LEU A 256 -4.24 6.77 -13.63
C LEU A 256 -3.74 5.52 -14.34
N ILE A 257 -2.53 5.62 -14.90
CA ILE A 257 -1.75 4.50 -15.40
C ILE A 257 -1.33 3.66 -14.19
N ASP A 258 -2.22 2.81 -13.70
CA ASP A 258 -2.03 2.11 -12.42
C ASP A 258 -2.14 0.59 -12.56
N LYS A 259 -1.61 0.01 -13.65
CA LYS A 259 -1.66 -1.45 -13.83
C LYS A 259 -0.38 -2.24 -14.04
N ASP A 260 0.80 -1.66 -14.28
CA ASP A 260 1.98 -2.50 -14.62
C ASP A 260 3.30 -2.12 -13.91
N MET A 261 3.28 -1.68 -12.65
CA MET A 261 4.54 -1.41 -11.90
C MET A 261 4.88 -2.43 -10.80
N GLU A 262 4.01 -3.37 -10.47
CA GLU A 262 4.32 -4.46 -9.51
C GLU A 262 4.77 -5.79 -10.17
N GLY A 263 4.87 -5.82 -11.51
CA GLY A 263 5.08 -7.06 -12.29
C GLY A 263 6.49 -7.32 -12.85
N ILE A 264 7.52 -6.53 -12.53
CA ILE A 264 8.86 -6.70 -13.16
C ILE A 264 9.94 -7.04 -12.12
N ARG A 265 9.81 -8.25 -11.54
CA ARG A 265 10.96 -9.04 -11.07
C ARG A 265 10.86 -10.44 -11.67
N GLY A 266 11.28 -10.57 -12.91
CA GLY A 266 11.39 -11.84 -13.61
C GLY A 266 12.25 -11.68 -14.84
N TYR A 267 13.57 -11.65 -14.67
CA TYR A 267 14.48 -11.82 -15.80
C TYR A 267 14.65 -13.32 -16.07
N GLY A 268 13.91 -13.78 -17.09
CA GLY A 268 14.02 -15.11 -17.67
C GLY A 268 13.49 -15.09 -19.10
N SER A 269 14.40 -14.82 -20.05
CA SER A 269 14.41 -15.22 -21.46
C SER A 269 13.06 -15.36 -22.21
N GLY A 270 12.82 -14.44 -23.16
CA GLY A 270 11.80 -14.61 -24.19
C GLY A 270 11.60 -13.35 -25.01
N ASN A 271 12.04 -13.38 -26.28
CA ASN A 271 11.81 -12.32 -27.26
C ASN A 271 10.34 -11.91 -27.28
N ASN A 272 10.07 -10.63 -27.02
CA ASN A 272 9.11 -9.80 -27.75
C ASN A 272 9.31 -8.35 -27.31
N GLU A 273 9.39 -7.46 -28.30
CA GLU A 273 9.42 -6.02 -28.13
C GLU A 273 8.36 -5.57 -27.13
N LEU A 274 8.75 -4.84 -26.07
CA LEU A 274 7.83 -4.04 -25.27
C LEU A 274 7.42 -2.82 -26.11
N GLN A 275 6.61 -3.05 -27.13
CA GLN A 275 5.80 -2.01 -27.73
C GLN A 275 4.79 -1.57 -26.68
N PHE A 276 4.90 -0.32 -26.24
CA PHE A 276 3.82 0.38 -25.55
C PHE A 276 2.67 0.52 -26.55
N SER A 277 1.86 -0.53 -26.65
CA SER A 277 0.57 -0.47 -27.29
C SER A 277 -0.39 0.16 -26.29
N VAL A 278 -0.24 1.46 -26.08
CA VAL A 278 -1.48 2.24 -26.09
C VAL A 278 -1.98 1.98 -27.50
N GLU A 279 -2.92 1.06 -27.63
CA GLU A 279 -3.85 1.13 -28.74
C GLU A 279 -4.34 2.57 -28.72
N ARG A 280 -3.73 3.39 -29.57
CA ARG A 280 -4.38 4.53 -30.18
C ARG A 280 -5.46 3.85 -31.01
N GLU A 281 -6.50 3.35 -30.33
CA GLU A 281 -7.74 2.99 -30.97
C GLU A 281 -8.12 4.27 -31.69
N ARG A 282 -7.86 4.25 -32.99
CA ARG A 282 -8.59 5.05 -33.94
C ARG A 282 -10.02 4.51 -33.93
N THR A 283 -10.70 4.62 -32.80
CA THR A 283 -12.14 4.80 -32.80
C THR A 283 -12.30 6.25 -33.21
N GLU A 284 -12.55 6.43 -34.50
CA GLU A 284 -13.02 7.67 -35.11
C GLU A 284 -14.24 8.15 -34.30
N GLY A 285 -14.00 8.95 -33.26
CA GLY A 285 -15.06 9.36 -32.32
C GLY A 285 -14.65 10.15 -31.05
N SER A 286 -13.40 10.15 -30.57
CA SER A 286 -13.08 10.72 -29.23
C SER A 286 -11.95 11.75 -29.16
N THR A 287 -11.73 12.57 -30.21
CA THR A 287 -10.80 13.71 -30.16
C THR A 287 -11.13 14.71 -29.05
N LEU A 288 -12.39 14.78 -28.61
CA LEU A 288 -12.87 15.67 -27.57
C LEU A 288 -12.40 15.29 -26.17
N GLY A 289 -12.39 13.98 -25.83
CA GLY A 289 -11.97 13.51 -24.51
C GLY A 289 -10.52 13.88 -24.20
N CYS A 290 -9.61 13.57 -25.12
CA CYS A 290 -8.17 13.84 -24.98
C CYS A 290 -7.86 15.33 -24.74
N GLN A 291 -8.65 16.23 -25.33
CA GLN A 291 -8.54 17.68 -25.09
C GLN A 291 -9.06 18.09 -23.70
N GLU A 292 -10.13 17.46 -23.21
CA GLU A 292 -10.61 17.68 -21.84
C GLU A 292 -9.62 17.19 -20.80
N GLN A 293 -9.03 16.00 -20.97
CA GLN A 293 -7.98 15.51 -20.06
C GLN A 293 -6.74 16.41 -20.08
N LYS A 294 -6.34 16.91 -21.26
CA LYS A 294 -5.29 17.92 -21.38
C LYS A 294 -5.63 19.19 -20.59
N ARG A 295 -6.82 19.75 -20.77
CA ARG A 295 -7.27 20.95 -20.02
C ARG A 295 -7.29 20.73 -18.51
N THR A 296 -7.74 19.56 -18.06
CA THR A 296 -7.72 19.17 -16.65
C THR A 296 -6.30 19.15 -16.12
N ILE A 297 -5.36 18.49 -16.80
CA ILE A 297 -3.96 18.44 -16.38
C ILE A 297 -3.36 19.85 -16.31
N GLU A 298 -3.54 20.66 -17.36
CA GLU A 298 -2.98 22.02 -17.41
C GLU A 298 -3.53 22.92 -16.29
N SER A 299 -4.82 22.81 -16.02
CA SER A 299 -5.48 23.55 -14.95
C SER A 299 -4.97 23.11 -13.57
N LEU A 300 -4.86 21.80 -13.31
CA LEU A 300 -4.33 21.30 -12.04
C LEU A 300 -2.90 21.74 -11.80
N VAL A 301 -2.04 21.70 -12.82
CA VAL A 301 -0.64 22.14 -12.71
C VAL A 301 -0.54 23.62 -12.38
N SER A 302 -1.41 24.46 -12.95
CA SER A 302 -1.40 25.91 -12.71
C SER A 302 -1.71 26.30 -11.26
N VAL A 303 -2.38 25.43 -10.51
CA VAL A 303 -2.81 25.69 -9.11
C VAL A 303 -2.01 24.86 -8.10
N LEU A 304 -1.07 24.02 -8.55
CA LEU A 304 -0.17 23.30 -7.65
C LEU A 304 0.63 24.29 -6.77
N PRO A 305 0.73 24.04 -5.45
CA PRO A 305 1.57 24.85 -4.57
C PRO A 305 3.04 24.81 -5.00
N THR A 306 3.72 25.96 -4.93
CA THR A 306 5.15 26.10 -5.30
C THR A 306 6.11 25.86 -4.14
N GLN A 307 5.59 25.71 -2.91
CA GLN A 307 6.40 25.58 -1.69
C GLN A 307 6.83 24.13 -1.44
N PRO A 308 8.08 23.89 -0.99
CA PRO A 308 8.60 22.54 -0.72
C PRO A 308 7.94 21.87 0.50
N GLU A 309 7.30 22.62 1.41
CA GLU A 309 6.55 22.02 2.53
C GLU A 309 5.16 21.48 2.13
N ALA A 310 4.80 21.52 0.84
CA ALA A 310 3.54 20.97 0.37
C ALA A 310 3.58 19.43 0.42
N VAL A 311 2.59 18.82 1.08
CA VAL A 311 2.33 17.37 1.12
C VAL A 311 1.87 16.88 -0.26
N VAL A 312 2.72 16.97 -1.27
CA VAL A 312 2.53 16.35 -2.57
C VAL A 312 3.71 15.40 -2.79
N PRO A 313 3.49 14.08 -2.67
CA PRO A 313 4.56 13.10 -2.83
C PRO A 313 5.20 13.20 -4.22
N CYS A 314 6.52 13.03 -4.28
CA CYS A 314 7.27 13.02 -5.55
C CYS A 314 6.71 11.98 -6.54
N GLN A 315 6.23 10.84 -6.03
CA GLN A 315 5.57 9.83 -6.83
C GLN A 315 4.34 10.35 -7.58
N PHE A 316 3.51 11.17 -6.94
CA PHE A 316 2.34 11.78 -7.59
C PHE A 316 2.76 12.77 -8.67
N LEU A 317 3.76 13.62 -8.40
CA LEU A 317 4.29 14.57 -9.38
C LEU A 317 4.89 13.86 -10.60
N LEU A 318 5.62 12.76 -10.40
CA LEU A 318 6.16 11.93 -11.49
C LEU A 318 5.05 11.27 -12.31
N ARG A 319 3.98 10.78 -11.68
CA ARG A 319 2.80 10.23 -12.38
C ARG A 319 2.08 11.32 -13.18
N LEU A 320 1.93 12.52 -12.62
CA LEU A 320 1.31 13.66 -13.28
C LEU A 320 2.15 14.13 -14.48
N LEU A 321 3.47 14.17 -14.34
CA LEU A 321 4.40 14.47 -15.44
C LEU A 321 4.30 13.44 -16.57
N LYS A 322 4.29 12.14 -16.26
CA LYS A 322 4.09 11.06 -17.26
C LYS A 322 2.79 11.27 -18.03
N THR A 323 1.71 11.57 -17.31
CA THR A 323 0.39 11.82 -17.89
C THR A 323 0.39 13.08 -18.75
N ALA A 324 0.97 14.19 -18.27
CA ALA A 324 1.09 15.44 -19.02
C ALA A 324 1.85 15.29 -20.35
N ILE A 325 2.89 14.45 -20.36
CA ILE A 325 3.65 14.12 -21.58
C ILE A 325 2.78 13.30 -22.54
N VAL A 326 2.11 12.25 -22.06
CA VAL A 326 1.23 11.39 -22.89
C VAL A 326 0.12 12.21 -23.58
N TYR A 327 -0.51 13.13 -22.84
CA TYR A 327 -1.58 13.98 -23.36
C TYR A 327 -1.07 15.29 -24.02
N SER A 328 0.24 15.44 -24.22
CA SER A 328 0.86 16.58 -24.92
C SER A 328 0.43 17.94 -24.34
N ALA A 329 0.56 18.11 -23.02
CA ALA A 329 0.36 19.38 -22.33
C ALA A 329 1.37 20.46 -22.77
N SER A 330 1.08 21.74 -22.47
CA SER A 330 1.96 22.86 -22.80
C SER A 330 3.41 22.65 -22.34
N PRO A 331 4.42 22.88 -23.19
CA PRO A 331 5.83 22.71 -22.83
C PRO A 331 6.26 23.53 -21.61
N ALA A 332 5.64 24.69 -21.38
CA ALA A 332 5.91 25.52 -20.20
C ALA A 332 5.46 24.85 -18.90
N LEU A 333 4.30 24.18 -18.92
CA LEU A 333 3.76 23.45 -17.75
C LEU A 333 4.51 22.15 -17.50
N ILE A 334 4.97 21.48 -18.57
CA ILE A 334 5.86 20.32 -18.45
C ILE A 334 7.19 20.75 -17.80
N SER A 335 7.78 21.86 -18.23
CA SER A 335 9.01 22.39 -17.63
C SER A 335 8.82 22.81 -16.16
N ASP A 336 7.68 23.40 -15.81
CA ASP A 336 7.34 23.72 -14.43
C ASP A 336 7.17 22.46 -13.56
N LEU A 337 6.53 21.41 -14.09
CA LEU A 337 6.46 20.11 -13.42
C LEU A 337 7.83 19.45 -13.27
N GLU A 338 8.68 19.48 -14.31
CA GLU A 338 10.06 18.98 -14.27
C GLU A 338 10.85 19.68 -13.15
N LYS A 339 10.71 21.01 -13.03
CA LYS A 339 11.34 21.80 -11.97
C LYS A 339 10.84 21.38 -10.58
N ARG A 340 9.53 21.21 -10.41
CA ARG A 340 8.92 20.81 -9.11
C ARG A 340 9.28 19.38 -8.71
N VAL A 341 9.30 18.45 -9.65
CA VAL A 341 9.80 17.08 -9.44
C VAL A 341 11.27 17.13 -9.02
N GLY A 342 12.06 17.98 -9.68
CA GLY A 342 13.44 18.27 -9.29
C GLY A 342 13.52 18.68 -7.83
N MET A 343 12.75 19.67 -7.39
CA MET A 343 12.74 20.14 -5.99
C MET A 343 12.27 19.10 -4.96
N ALA A 344 11.42 18.13 -5.35
CA ALA A 344 10.84 17.11 -4.47
C ALA A 344 11.56 15.75 -4.53
N LEU A 345 12.75 15.68 -5.16
CA LEU A 345 13.43 14.42 -5.46
C LEU A 345 14.01 13.70 -4.22
N GLU A 346 14.11 14.39 -3.07
CA GLU A 346 14.62 13.83 -1.81
C GLU A 346 13.82 12.59 -1.33
N ASP A 347 12.52 12.50 -1.66
CA ASP A 347 11.61 11.42 -1.23
C ASP A 347 11.32 10.37 -2.33
N ALA A 348 12.04 10.42 -3.46
CA ALA A 348 11.75 9.57 -4.62
C ALA A 348 12.37 8.16 -4.50
N ASN A 349 11.71 7.13 -5.05
CA ASN A 349 12.30 5.81 -5.28
C ASN A 349 12.81 5.67 -6.73
N VAL A 350 13.86 4.85 -6.91
CA VAL A 350 14.51 4.62 -8.21
C VAL A 350 13.53 4.08 -9.26
N CYS A 351 12.58 3.24 -8.86
CA CYS A 351 11.57 2.68 -9.76
C CYS A 351 10.56 3.72 -10.28
N ASP A 352 10.32 4.82 -9.54
CA ASP A 352 9.40 5.87 -9.96
C ASP A 352 10.05 6.79 -11.02
N LEU A 353 11.37 6.94 -10.96
CA LEU A 353 12.23 7.67 -11.91
C LEU A 353 12.46 6.93 -13.23
N LEU A 354 12.27 5.61 -13.26
CA LEU A 354 12.30 4.82 -14.47
C LEU A 354 11.01 5.09 -15.25
N ILE A 355 11.11 6.00 -16.21
CA ILE A 355 10.03 6.30 -17.15
C ILE A 355 10.18 5.32 -18.33
N PRO A 356 9.21 4.42 -18.61
CA PRO A 356 9.33 3.47 -19.72
C PRO A 356 9.30 4.18 -21.08
N ASN A 357 10.36 3.99 -21.85
CA ASN A 357 10.52 4.16 -23.30
C ASN A 357 9.71 5.30 -23.98
N PHE A 358 10.26 6.52 -23.93
CA PHE A 358 9.82 7.66 -24.76
C PHE A 358 10.84 7.87 -25.89
N LYS A 359 10.35 8.19 -27.10
CA LYS A 359 11.17 8.35 -28.32
C LYS A 359 12.34 9.32 -28.11
N ASN A 360 13.35 9.19 -28.99
CA ASN A 360 14.68 9.80 -28.96
C ASN A 360 14.83 11.29 -28.56
N GLU A 361 13.76 12.10 -28.52
CA GLU A 361 13.80 13.52 -28.14
C GLU A 361 13.58 13.76 -26.63
N ASP A 362 12.99 12.80 -25.90
CA ASP A 362 12.48 13.03 -24.54
C ASP A 362 13.38 12.50 -23.40
N GLN A 363 14.46 11.77 -23.71
CA GLN A 363 15.46 11.35 -22.69
C GLN A 363 16.28 12.54 -22.13
N GLN A 364 16.31 13.66 -22.85
CA GLN A 364 16.88 14.93 -22.37
C GLN A 364 16.10 15.50 -21.18
N LYS A 365 14.83 15.12 -20.99
CA LYS A 365 13.98 15.60 -19.90
C LYS A 365 14.36 15.00 -18.54
N GLY A 366 14.80 13.74 -18.50
CA GLY A 366 15.35 13.12 -17.29
C GLY A 366 16.61 13.84 -16.80
N ALA A 367 17.50 14.22 -17.73
CA ALA A 367 18.66 15.06 -17.43
C ALA A 367 18.25 16.45 -16.89
N ARG A 368 17.22 17.09 -17.47
CA ARG A 368 16.70 18.38 -16.99
C ARG A 368 16.14 18.34 -15.57
N ILE A 369 15.42 17.28 -15.19
CA ILE A 369 14.90 17.11 -13.81
C ILE A 369 16.07 17.07 -12.81
N LEU A 370 17.14 16.37 -13.17
CA LEU A 370 18.36 16.29 -12.36
C LEU A 370 19.12 17.62 -12.32
N GLU A 371 19.19 18.35 -13.44
CA GLU A 371 19.74 19.71 -13.50
C GLU A 371 18.96 20.67 -12.58
N TYR A 372 17.63 20.65 -12.61
CA TYR A 372 16.79 21.49 -11.73
C TYR A 372 16.96 21.15 -10.25
N PHE A 373 17.10 19.87 -9.90
CA PHE A 373 17.41 19.44 -8.53
C PHE A 373 18.77 19.98 -8.06
N VAL A 374 19.80 19.86 -8.90
CA VAL A 374 21.15 20.38 -8.59
C VAL A 374 21.14 21.89 -8.41
N MET A 375 20.44 22.63 -9.28
CA MET A 375 20.30 24.07 -9.16
C MET A 375 19.59 24.47 -7.85
N HIS A 376 18.58 23.71 -7.44
CA HIS A 376 17.86 23.93 -6.19
C HIS A 376 18.75 23.69 -4.95
N GLU A 377 19.54 22.61 -4.94
CA GLU A 377 20.55 22.34 -3.88
C GLU A 377 21.60 23.45 -3.78
N GLN A 378 22.11 23.93 -4.92
CA GLN A 378 23.09 25.02 -4.95
C GLN A 378 22.51 26.34 -4.41
N GLN A 379 21.23 26.61 -4.68
CA GLN A 379 20.55 27.79 -4.19
C GLN A 379 20.29 27.72 -2.67
N GLN A 380 19.91 26.55 -2.14
CA GLN A 380 19.80 26.34 -0.69
C GLN A 380 21.14 26.48 0.04
N GLN A 381 22.24 26.00 -0.56
CA GLN A 381 23.59 26.15 0.00
C GLN A 381 24.08 27.60 0.05
N GLN A 382 23.57 28.50 -0.79
CA GLN A 382 23.89 29.94 -0.75
C GLN A 382 23.08 30.69 0.31
N GLU A 383 21.85 30.27 0.61
CA GLU A 383 20.97 30.92 1.60
C GLU A 383 21.18 30.41 3.04
N GLN A 384 21.72 29.19 3.22
CA GLN A 384 22.06 28.63 4.53
C GLN A 384 23.54 28.25 4.60
N GLN A 385 24.32 28.98 5.40
CA GLN A 385 25.77 28.82 5.53
C GLN A 385 26.23 27.53 6.24
N GLN A 386 25.35 26.55 6.45
CA GLN A 386 25.68 25.22 6.95
C GLN A 386 24.64 24.23 6.44
N VAL A 387 25.08 23.15 5.76
CA VAL A 387 24.84 21.74 6.12
C VAL A 387 25.51 20.84 5.08
N GLN A 388 26.21 19.81 5.58
CA GLN A 388 26.85 18.75 4.80
C GLN A 388 25.84 18.09 3.84
N GLY A 389 26.22 17.91 2.57
CA GLY A 389 25.36 17.26 1.56
C GLY A 389 24.76 15.94 2.08
N LYS A 390 23.42 15.87 2.10
CA LYS A 390 22.63 14.73 2.61
C LYS A 390 22.91 13.48 1.74
N PRO A 391 23.17 12.30 2.35
CA PRO A 391 23.64 11.09 1.63
C PRO A 391 22.58 10.35 0.80
N GLY A 392 21.30 10.73 0.85
CA GLY A 392 20.20 10.03 0.18
C GLY A 392 20.24 10.09 -1.35
N ILE A 393 20.53 11.26 -1.92
CA ILE A 393 20.46 11.49 -3.37
C ILE A 393 21.59 10.79 -4.13
N THR A 394 22.81 10.75 -3.57
CA THR A 394 23.95 10.04 -4.20
C THR A 394 23.62 8.57 -4.48
N LYS A 395 22.98 7.89 -3.51
CA LYS A 395 22.52 6.50 -3.67
C LYS A 395 21.42 6.35 -4.72
N LEU A 396 20.51 7.32 -4.82
CA LEU A 396 19.45 7.30 -5.80
C LEU A 396 19.99 7.47 -7.23
N LEU A 397 20.95 8.38 -7.43
CA LEU A 397 21.68 8.55 -8.69
C LEU A 397 22.49 7.31 -9.06
N ASP A 398 23.22 6.74 -8.10
CA ASP A 398 24.01 5.51 -8.27
C ASP A 398 23.15 4.31 -8.66
N ASN A 399 21.92 4.25 -8.15
CA ASN A 399 20.97 3.21 -8.49
C ASN A 399 20.30 3.47 -9.85
N TYR A 400 19.96 4.73 -10.17
CA TYR A 400 19.40 5.10 -11.47
C TYR A 400 20.36 4.80 -12.63
N LEU A 401 21.63 5.20 -12.51
CA LEU A 401 22.66 4.88 -13.50
C LEU A 401 22.88 3.38 -13.63
N ALA A 402 22.85 2.64 -12.52
CA ALA A 402 22.99 1.18 -12.52
C ALA A 402 21.78 0.45 -13.16
N GLU A 403 20.57 1.00 -13.07
CA GLU A 403 19.39 0.44 -13.75
C GLU A 403 19.41 0.74 -15.26
N ILE A 404 19.73 1.98 -15.66
CA ILE A 404 19.86 2.34 -17.09
C ILE A 404 20.96 1.51 -17.76
N ALA A 405 22.06 1.25 -17.06
CA ALA A 405 23.17 0.45 -17.57
C ALA A 405 22.78 -0.99 -17.95
N LYS A 406 21.63 -1.50 -17.48
CA LYS A 406 21.14 -2.84 -17.82
C LYS A 406 20.45 -2.93 -19.18
N ASP A 407 20.09 -1.81 -19.81
CA ASP A 407 19.41 -1.78 -21.10
C ASP A 407 20.37 -2.15 -22.25
N PRO A 408 20.14 -3.26 -22.99
CA PRO A 408 21.01 -3.68 -24.10
C PRO A 408 20.97 -2.78 -25.34
N TYR A 409 20.00 -1.85 -25.43
CA TYR A 409 19.81 -0.97 -26.58
C TYR A 409 20.30 0.46 -26.34
N LEU A 410 20.91 0.74 -25.18
CA LEU A 410 21.36 2.08 -24.82
C LEU A 410 22.67 2.45 -25.53
N PRO A 411 22.71 3.53 -26.34
CA PRO A 411 23.94 3.99 -26.96
C PRO A 411 24.94 4.52 -25.93
N ILE A 412 26.22 4.18 -26.11
CA ILE A 412 27.31 4.63 -25.23
C ILE A 412 27.40 6.14 -25.09
N THR A 413 27.16 6.88 -26.18
CA THR A 413 27.21 8.36 -26.18
C THR A 413 26.15 8.95 -25.25
N LYS A 414 24.98 8.32 -25.14
CA LYS A 414 23.90 8.77 -24.24
C LYS A 414 24.22 8.45 -22.78
N PHE A 415 24.71 7.24 -22.51
CA PHE A 415 25.15 6.85 -21.16
C PHE A 415 26.28 7.75 -20.65
N GLN A 416 27.24 8.08 -21.52
CA GLN A 416 28.33 9.00 -21.21
C GLN A 416 27.85 10.41 -20.89
N VAL A 417 26.94 10.98 -21.69
CA VAL A 417 26.38 12.31 -21.41
C VAL A 417 25.70 12.33 -20.04
N LEU A 418 24.90 11.32 -19.71
CA LEU A 418 24.22 11.23 -18.40
C LEU A 418 25.22 11.14 -17.24
N ALA A 419 26.30 10.37 -17.41
CA ALA A 419 27.36 10.26 -16.41
C ALA A 419 28.18 11.56 -16.25
N GLU A 420 28.36 12.33 -17.32
CA GLU A 420 29.11 13.60 -17.34
C GLU A 420 28.27 14.82 -16.93
N THR A 421 26.94 14.80 -17.12
CA THR A 421 26.03 15.89 -16.74
C THR A 421 25.84 16.04 -15.23
N LEU A 422 26.31 15.08 -14.43
CA LEU A 422 26.18 15.10 -12.98
C LEU A 422 27.34 15.90 -12.34
N PRO A 423 27.08 16.77 -11.35
CA PRO A 423 28.13 17.65 -10.80
C PRO A 423 29.22 16.87 -10.06
N GLU A 424 30.49 17.16 -10.34
CA GLU A 424 31.66 16.58 -9.64
C GLU A 424 31.68 16.84 -8.13
N ASN A 425 30.91 17.85 -7.69
CA ASN A 425 30.82 18.35 -6.31
C ASN A 425 29.83 17.54 -5.46
N ALA A 426 28.92 16.79 -6.10
CA ALA A 426 27.88 16.01 -5.42
C ALA A 426 28.37 14.63 -4.96
N TRP A 427 29.41 14.09 -5.59
CA TRP A 427 29.90 12.74 -5.32
C TRP A 427 31.06 12.73 -4.32
N LYS A 428 30.80 12.18 -3.12
CA LYS A 428 31.82 11.90 -2.11
C LYS A 428 32.69 10.68 -2.47
N CYS A 429 32.13 9.70 -3.20
CA CYS A 429 32.83 8.54 -3.75
C CYS A 429 32.28 8.19 -5.15
N HIS A 430 33.09 7.56 -5.99
CA HIS A 430 32.70 7.16 -7.37
C HIS A 430 32.28 5.68 -7.47
N ASP A 431 32.04 5.00 -6.35
CA ASP A 431 31.77 3.55 -6.30
C ASP A 431 30.49 3.17 -7.07
N GLY A 432 29.45 3.99 -6.97
CA GLY A 432 28.20 3.77 -7.70
C GLY A 432 28.34 3.99 -9.20
N LEU A 433 29.10 5.02 -9.63
CA LEU A 433 29.47 5.20 -11.04
C LEU A 433 30.27 4.01 -11.56
N TYR A 434 31.26 3.52 -10.80
CA TYR A 434 32.02 2.33 -11.17
C TYR A 434 31.11 1.13 -11.41
N ARG A 435 30.18 0.88 -10.49
CA ARG A 435 29.19 -0.21 -10.60
C ARG A 435 28.31 -0.07 -11.83
N ALA A 436 27.87 1.15 -12.16
CA ALA A 436 27.07 1.41 -13.36
C ALA A 436 27.89 1.19 -14.65
N ILE A 437 29.15 1.62 -14.68
CA ILE A 437 30.05 1.39 -15.82
C ILE A 437 30.32 -0.11 -16.01
N ASP A 438 30.63 -0.86 -14.94
CA ASP A 438 30.83 -2.31 -15.02
C ASP A 438 29.57 -3.03 -15.51
N MET A 439 28.39 -2.63 -15.02
CA MET A 439 27.11 -3.16 -15.49
C MET A 439 26.90 -2.89 -16.99
N PHE A 440 27.20 -1.67 -17.47
CA PHE A 440 27.08 -1.30 -18.88
C PHE A 440 28.04 -2.10 -19.77
N LEU A 441 29.28 -2.29 -19.31
CA LEU A 441 30.28 -3.11 -20.01
C LEU A 441 29.88 -4.60 -20.04
N LYS A 442 29.17 -5.08 -19.01
CA LYS A 442 28.62 -6.44 -18.96
C LYS A 442 27.48 -6.64 -19.95
N THR A 443 26.60 -5.66 -20.11
CA THR A 443 25.45 -5.73 -21.03
C THR A 443 25.81 -5.45 -22.48
N HIS A 444 26.92 -4.74 -22.74
CA HIS A 444 27.41 -4.41 -24.08
C HIS A 444 28.80 -5.04 -24.37
N PRO A 445 28.91 -6.38 -24.49
CA PRO A 445 30.18 -7.06 -24.71
C PRO A 445 30.83 -6.71 -26.06
N SER A 446 30.05 -6.24 -27.04
CA SER A 446 30.52 -5.87 -28.39
C SER A 446 31.14 -4.46 -28.51
N LEU A 447 31.28 -3.72 -27.40
CA LEU A 447 31.89 -2.39 -27.41
C LEU A 447 33.37 -2.43 -27.83
N SER A 448 33.79 -1.41 -28.59
CA SER A 448 35.18 -1.28 -29.00
C SER A 448 36.10 -0.89 -27.83
N GLU A 449 37.37 -1.29 -27.89
CA GLU A 449 38.38 -0.89 -26.90
C GLU A 449 38.55 0.64 -26.79
N HIS A 450 38.29 1.37 -27.87
CA HIS A 450 38.29 2.83 -27.84
C HIS A 450 37.15 3.38 -26.99
N ASP A 451 35.95 2.81 -27.15
CA ASP A 451 34.74 3.23 -26.46
C ASP A 451 34.77 2.87 -24.97
N ARG A 452 35.30 1.68 -24.63
CA ARG A 452 35.55 1.29 -23.23
C ARG A 452 36.49 2.27 -22.53
N ARG A 453 37.59 2.65 -23.18
CA ARG A 453 38.54 3.65 -22.63
C ARG A 453 37.89 5.03 -22.45
N ARG A 454 37.07 5.46 -23.40
CA ARG A 454 36.36 6.74 -23.34
C ARG A 454 35.38 6.76 -22.16
N LEU A 455 34.64 5.67 -21.95
CA LEU A 455 33.69 5.54 -20.84
C LEU A 455 34.40 5.49 -19.48
N CYS A 456 35.42 4.64 -19.34
CA CYS A 456 36.17 4.52 -18.08
C CYS A 456 36.91 5.80 -17.66
N LYS A 457 37.12 6.76 -18.58
CA LYS A 457 37.72 8.08 -18.29
C LYS A 457 36.79 9.00 -17.49
N THR A 458 35.47 8.77 -17.54
CA THR A 458 34.48 9.56 -16.78
C THR A 458 34.58 9.32 -15.26
N MET A 459 35.16 8.20 -14.85
CA MET A 459 35.36 7.85 -13.45
C MET A 459 36.71 8.33 -12.94
N ASN A 460 36.72 9.02 -11.79
CA ASN A 460 37.95 9.35 -11.08
C ASN A 460 38.35 8.20 -10.14
N CYS A 461 39.40 7.46 -10.50
CA CYS A 461 39.92 6.32 -9.72
C CYS A 461 40.42 6.73 -8.31
N GLU A 462 40.82 7.99 -8.10
CA GLU A 462 41.26 8.48 -6.79
C GLU A 462 40.09 8.56 -5.80
N LYS A 463 38.87 8.81 -6.28
CA LYS A 463 37.64 8.91 -5.48
C LYS A 463 36.94 7.55 -5.24
N LEU A 464 37.51 6.43 -5.67
CA LEU A 464 36.98 5.09 -5.38
C LEU A 464 37.32 4.64 -3.95
N SER A 465 36.45 3.86 -3.31
CA SER A 465 36.80 3.18 -2.06
C SER A 465 37.84 2.08 -2.26
N LEU A 466 38.45 1.61 -1.17
CA LEU A 466 39.43 0.52 -1.22
C LEU A 466 38.80 -0.77 -1.78
N ASP A 467 37.57 -1.09 -1.37
CA ASP A 467 36.84 -2.28 -1.84
C ASP A 467 36.49 -2.17 -3.33
N ALA A 468 36.09 -0.99 -3.80
CA ALA A 468 35.84 -0.74 -5.22
C ALA A 468 37.13 -0.85 -6.05
N CYS A 469 38.28 -0.39 -5.52
CA CYS A 469 39.58 -0.54 -6.16
C CYS A 469 39.98 -2.02 -6.31
N LEU A 470 39.78 -2.83 -5.27
CA LEU A 470 40.06 -4.27 -5.30
C LEU A 470 39.19 -5.00 -6.34
N HIS A 471 37.90 -4.67 -6.41
CA HIS A 471 37.00 -5.23 -7.42
C HIS A 471 37.39 -4.78 -8.84
N ALA A 472 37.73 -3.50 -9.03
CA ALA A 472 38.18 -2.98 -10.32
C ALA A 472 39.54 -3.54 -10.77
N ALA A 473 40.44 -3.85 -9.85
CA ALA A 473 41.72 -4.48 -10.15
C ALA A 473 41.57 -5.92 -10.69
N GLN A 474 40.50 -6.62 -10.30
CA GLN A 474 40.19 -7.99 -10.71
C GLN A 474 39.21 -8.07 -11.89
N ASN A 475 38.78 -6.93 -12.46
CA ASN A 475 37.76 -6.89 -13.49
C ASN A 475 38.36 -6.96 -14.91
N ASP A 476 38.24 -8.12 -15.54
CA ASP A 476 38.73 -8.39 -16.90
C ASP A 476 38.06 -7.54 -18.01
N ARG A 477 36.95 -6.86 -17.71
CA ARG A 477 36.22 -6.02 -18.69
C ARG A 477 36.78 -4.60 -18.80
N LEU A 478 37.63 -4.17 -17.87
CA LEU A 478 38.20 -2.84 -17.86
C LEU A 478 39.46 -2.77 -18.75
N PRO A 479 39.72 -1.64 -19.42
CA PRO A 479 40.98 -1.45 -20.13
C PRO A 479 42.17 -1.50 -19.18
N LEU A 480 43.27 -2.16 -19.60
CA LEU A 480 44.51 -2.29 -18.80
C LEU A 480 45.01 -0.96 -18.22
N ARG A 481 44.89 0.14 -18.99
CA ARG A 481 45.29 1.48 -18.52
C ARG A 481 44.49 1.94 -17.29
N THR A 482 43.20 1.64 -17.24
CA THR A 482 42.32 1.98 -16.11
C THR A 482 42.66 1.11 -14.90
N ILE A 483 42.91 -0.19 -15.11
CA ILE A 483 43.34 -1.11 -14.04
C ILE A 483 44.63 -0.63 -13.37
N VAL A 484 45.63 -0.21 -14.16
CA VAL A 484 46.89 0.34 -13.64
C VAL A 484 46.66 1.62 -12.83
N GLN A 485 45.76 2.50 -13.26
CA GLN A 485 45.40 3.71 -12.51
C GLN A 485 44.71 3.38 -11.17
N VAL A 486 43.83 2.38 -11.15
CA VAL A 486 43.18 1.89 -9.92
C VAL A 486 44.22 1.33 -8.95
N LEU A 487 45.11 0.45 -9.41
CA LEU A 487 46.19 -0.13 -8.60
C LEU A 487 47.13 0.93 -8.02
N PHE A 488 47.44 1.98 -8.79
CA PHE A 488 48.23 3.09 -8.29
C PHE A 488 47.49 3.88 -7.20
N SER A 489 46.19 4.13 -7.38
CA SER A 489 45.36 4.80 -6.36
C SER A 489 45.25 3.97 -5.07
N GLU A 490 45.18 2.65 -5.18
CA GLU A 490 45.18 1.71 -4.07
C GLU A 490 46.49 1.80 -3.27
N GLN A 491 47.64 1.76 -3.96
CA GLN A 491 48.95 1.87 -3.33
C GLN A 491 49.14 3.20 -2.58
N VAL A 492 48.65 4.31 -3.16
CA VAL A 492 48.71 5.63 -2.53
C VAL A 492 47.84 5.68 -1.26
N LYS A 493 46.62 5.12 -1.30
CA LYS A 493 45.71 5.05 -0.14
C LYS A 493 46.26 4.19 1.00
N ILE A 494 46.83 3.02 0.67
CA ILE A 494 47.50 2.15 1.64
C ILE A 494 48.69 2.88 2.29
N ARG A 495 49.49 3.61 1.50
CA ARG A 495 50.60 4.41 2.03
C ARG A 495 50.12 5.57 2.93
N MET A 496 49.03 6.25 2.58
CA MET A 496 48.46 7.31 3.41
C MET A 496 47.94 6.77 4.75
N MET A 497 47.26 5.62 4.77
CA MET A 497 46.86 4.93 6.00
C MET A 497 48.05 4.53 6.86
N MET A 498 49.12 4.00 6.25
CA MET A 498 50.36 3.65 6.96
C MET A 498 51.12 4.88 7.50
N MET A 499 50.97 6.06 6.90
CA MET A 499 51.56 7.31 7.38
C MET A 499 50.74 7.96 8.51
N GLN A 500 49.41 7.88 8.46
CA GLN A 500 48.53 8.33 9.54
C GLN A 500 48.70 7.47 10.81
N ASP A 501 48.88 6.15 10.67
CA ASP A 501 49.18 5.25 11.79
C ASP A 501 50.55 5.53 12.43
N LYS A 502 51.52 6.03 11.65
CA LYS A 502 52.85 6.43 12.16
C LYS A 502 52.85 7.79 12.86
N GLN A 503 51.94 8.69 12.52
CA GLN A 503 51.80 10.00 13.19
C GLN A 503 50.98 9.90 14.49
N ALA A 504 50.03 8.96 14.58
CA ALA A 504 49.28 8.70 15.81
C ALA A 504 50.12 7.99 16.91
N ALA A 505 51.23 7.34 16.53
CA ALA A 505 52.14 6.64 17.44
C ALA A 505 53.30 7.51 18.00
N GLY A 506 53.33 8.82 17.68
CA GLY A 506 54.47 9.70 17.94
C GLY A 506 54.42 10.55 19.23
N THR A 507 53.42 10.37 20.10
CA THR A 507 53.37 11.10 21.37
C THR A 507 53.03 10.18 22.53
N ASN A 508 53.96 10.18 23.50
CA ASN A 508 53.96 9.53 24.81
C ASN A 508 54.66 8.16 24.85
N GLU A 509 55.97 8.24 25.08
CA GLU A 509 56.68 7.27 25.91
C GLU A 509 55.99 7.20 27.29
N GLU A 510 55.50 6.02 27.67
CA GLU A 510 55.65 5.42 29.01
C GLU A 510 54.93 4.05 29.08
N ASN A 511 55.67 3.03 29.54
CA ASN A 511 55.29 1.66 29.93
C ASN A 511 54.87 0.62 28.85
N PRO A 512 55.64 -0.47 28.67
CA PRO A 512 55.35 -1.54 27.73
C PRO A 512 54.69 -2.74 28.42
N GLU A 513 53.37 -2.91 28.34
CA GLU A 513 52.74 -4.21 28.65
C GLU A 513 51.31 -4.43 28.12
N GLY A 514 50.72 -3.51 27.34
CA GLY A 514 49.29 -3.60 26.95
C GLY A 514 48.97 -3.63 25.45
N LEU A 515 49.98 -3.67 24.56
CA LEU A 515 49.78 -3.44 23.12
C LEU A 515 49.84 -4.70 22.24
N GLU A 516 50.19 -5.87 22.78
CA GLU A 516 50.13 -7.13 22.03
C GLU A 516 48.70 -7.69 21.95
N ASP A 517 47.87 -7.54 22.99
CA ASP A 517 46.54 -8.15 23.08
C ASP A 517 45.48 -7.59 22.11
N LYS A 518 45.57 -6.31 21.73
CA LYS A 518 44.60 -5.69 20.81
C LYS A 518 44.89 -5.97 19.34
N ARG A 519 46.15 -6.27 19.00
CA ARG A 519 46.57 -6.59 17.63
C ARG A 519 46.31 -8.08 17.34
N THR A 520 46.61 -8.95 18.30
CA THR A 520 46.28 -10.38 18.24
C THR A 520 44.77 -10.64 18.19
N SER A 521 43.95 -9.82 18.88
CA SER A 521 42.48 -9.93 18.83
C SER A 521 41.90 -9.67 17.42
N ARG A 522 42.32 -8.60 16.74
CA ARG A 522 41.84 -8.30 15.38
C ARG A 522 42.39 -9.27 14.34
N ASP A 523 43.64 -9.69 14.49
CA ASP A 523 44.23 -10.69 13.60
C ASP A 523 43.56 -12.06 13.80
N SER A 524 43.14 -12.41 15.02
CA SER A 524 42.38 -13.63 15.31
C SER A 524 40.96 -13.60 14.72
N GLU A 525 40.28 -12.44 14.73
CA GLU A 525 38.98 -12.26 14.08
C GLU A 525 39.08 -12.37 12.55
N ILE A 526 40.14 -11.83 11.95
CA ILE A 526 40.37 -11.95 10.51
C ILE A 526 40.72 -13.40 10.12
N ILE A 527 41.50 -14.10 10.95
CA ILE A 527 41.84 -15.52 10.73
C ILE A 527 40.60 -16.42 10.89
N THR A 528 39.74 -16.15 11.87
CA THR A 528 38.48 -16.89 12.04
C THR A 528 37.51 -16.64 10.89
N LEU A 529 37.31 -15.38 10.47
CA LEU A 529 36.46 -15.04 9.33
C LEU A 529 36.99 -15.60 8.00
N LYS A 530 38.31 -15.61 7.79
CA LYS A 530 38.91 -16.30 6.63
C LYS A 530 38.71 -17.81 6.70
N GLY A 531 38.85 -18.41 7.89
CA GLY A 531 38.56 -19.82 8.11
C GLY A 531 37.11 -20.18 7.80
N GLU A 532 36.16 -19.34 8.20
CA GLU A 532 34.74 -19.48 7.89
C GLU A 532 34.47 -19.32 6.39
N LEU A 533 35.10 -18.35 5.73
CA LEU A 533 34.98 -18.15 4.28
C LEU A 533 35.54 -19.34 3.49
N GLU A 534 36.69 -19.89 3.89
CA GLU A 534 37.26 -21.10 3.28
C GLU A 534 36.40 -22.33 3.58
N ASN A 535 35.75 -22.40 4.75
CA ASN A 535 34.80 -23.46 5.08
C ASN A 535 33.53 -23.36 4.22
N VAL A 536 33.02 -22.15 3.97
CA VAL A 536 31.91 -21.91 3.05
C VAL A 536 32.28 -22.27 1.62
N LYS A 537 33.48 -21.89 1.14
CA LYS A 537 33.98 -22.29 -0.18
C LYS A 537 34.14 -23.81 -0.29
N ARG A 538 34.63 -24.48 0.76
CA ARG A 538 34.74 -25.94 0.82
C ARG A 538 33.37 -26.60 0.75
N LYS A 539 32.39 -26.10 1.49
CA LYS A 539 30.99 -26.56 1.41
C LYS A 539 30.37 -26.33 0.04
N LEU A 540 30.73 -25.23 -0.63
CA LEU A 540 30.26 -24.91 -1.98
C LEU A 540 30.89 -25.85 -3.02
N ALA A 541 32.18 -26.17 -2.86
CA ALA A 541 32.88 -27.18 -3.65
C ALA A 541 32.34 -28.60 -3.39
N GLU A 542 32.09 -28.98 -2.14
CA GLU A 542 31.42 -30.24 -1.78
C GLU A 542 30.01 -30.31 -2.37
N LEU A 543 29.26 -29.21 -2.40
CA LEU A 543 27.96 -29.13 -3.08
C LEU A 543 28.08 -29.34 -4.59
N GLN A 544 29.14 -28.81 -5.19
CA GLN A 544 29.43 -28.95 -6.61
C GLN A 544 29.87 -30.38 -6.95
N ASP A 545 30.67 -31.01 -6.10
CA ASP A 545 31.06 -32.41 -6.21
C ASP A 545 29.87 -33.35 -5.98
N ASN A 546 29.01 -33.06 -5.00
CA ASN A 546 27.76 -33.80 -4.78
C ASN A 546 26.79 -33.67 -5.96
N TYR A 547 26.73 -32.50 -6.61
CA TYR A 547 25.98 -32.32 -7.86
C TYR A 547 26.58 -33.15 -8.99
N ASN A 548 27.91 -33.16 -9.12
CA ASN A 548 28.63 -33.95 -10.11
C ASN A 548 28.51 -35.47 -9.87
N GLU A 549 28.44 -35.91 -8.61
CA GLU A 549 28.18 -37.29 -8.23
C GLU A 549 26.73 -37.70 -8.49
N LEU A 550 25.75 -36.84 -8.20
CA LEU A 550 24.35 -37.05 -8.56
C LEU A 550 24.18 -37.13 -10.09
N HIS A 551 24.94 -36.31 -10.83
CA HIS A 551 25.02 -36.31 -12.28
C HIS A 551 25.71 -37.59 -12.80
N GLN A 552 26.77 -38.08 -12.16
CA GLN A 552 27.41 -39.36 -12.50
C GLN A 552 26.53 -40.57 -12.17
N VAL A 553 25.71 -40.52 -11.12
CA VAL A 553 24.72 -41.57 -10.80
C VAL A 553 23.59 -41.56 -11.84
N TYR A 554 23.14 -40.37 -12.25
CA TYR A 554 22.18 -40.18 -13.35
C TYR A 554 22.75 -40.60 -14.73
N GLU A 555 24.02 -40.35 -14.99
CA GLU A 555 24.77 -40.79 -16.18
C GLU A 555 25.10 -42.29 -16.13
N LYS A 556 25.31 -42.91 -14.95
CA LYS A 556 25.38 -44.38 -14.78
C LYS A 556 24.00 -45.03 -15.00
N LEU A 557 22.93 -44.37 -14.58
CA LEU A 557 21.53 -44.71 -14.94
C LEU A 557 21.26 -44.55 -16.45
N ASN A 558 21.89 -43.60 -17.14
CA ASN A 558 21.73 -43.36 -18.59
C ASN A 558 22.73 -44.13 -19.49
N SER A 559 23.92 -44.49 -19.02
CA SER A 559 24.84 -45.41 -19.71
C SER A 559 24.38 -46.88 -19.55
N SER A 560 23.54 -47.17 -18.55
CA SER A 560 22.66 -48.37 -18.53
C SER A 560 21.54 -48.31 -19.58
N LYS A 561 21.20 -47.11 -20.09
CA LYS A 561 20.25 -46.90 -21.19
C LYS A 561 20.89 -46.86 -22.58
N GLN A 562 22.20 -46.64 -22.73
CA GLN A 562 22.81 -46.43 -24.07
C GLN A 562 23.59 -47.60 -24.69
N LYS A 563 23.87 -48.71 -23.97
CA LYS A 563 24.37 -49.95 -24.61
C LYS A 563 23.29 -51.01 -24.89
N SER A 564 22.01 -50.63 -24.80
CA SER A 564 20.91 -51.59 -24.84
C SER A 564 19.78 -51.20 -25.81
N THR A 565 20.05 -50.40 -26.83
CA THR A 565 19.06 -49.98 -27.84
C THR A 565 18.74 -51.04 -28.90
N GLN A 566 19.23 -52.28 -28.79
CA GLN A 566 18.89 -53.37 -29.72
C GLN A 566 18.48 -54.70 -29.06
N ASN A 567 18.30 -54.74 -27.73
CA ASN A 567 17.95 -55.99 -27.02
C ASN A 567 16.74 -55.88 -26.07
N TRP A 568 15.95 -54.80 -26.15
CA TRP A 568 14.77 -54.58 -25.30
C TRP A 568 13.51 -55.33 -25.75
N GLY A 569 13.45 -55.82 -26.98
CA GLY A 569 12.30 -56.61 -27.46
C GLY A 569 12.24 -58.05 -26.93
N LEU A 570 13.39 -58.68 -26.69
CA LEU A 570 13.46 -60.13 -26.42
C LEU A 570 13.56 -60.49 -24.94
N ARG A 571 13.90 -59.54 -24.05
CA ARG A 571 14.00 -59.80 -22.60
C ARG A 571 12.73 -59.40 -21.82
N TRP A 572 11.90 -58.52 -22.36
CA TRP A 572 10.54 -58.29 -21.87
C TRP A 572 9.65 -59.52 -22.06
N GLU A 573 9.84 -60.32 -23.12
CA GLU A 573 9.19 -61.63 -23.29
C GLU A 573 9.63 -62.67 -22.24
N LYS A 574 10.85 -62.58 -21.70
CA LYS A 574 11.35 -63.48 -20.65
C LYS A 574 10.87 -63.10 -19.24
N ILE A 575 10.66 -61.81 -18.98
CA ILE A 575 10.04 -61.34 -17.73
C ILE A 575 8.52 -61.54 -17.76
N LYS A 576 7.90 -61.44 -18.94
CA LYS A 576 6.49 -61.83 -19.17
C LYS A 576 6.30 -63.36 -19.07
N LYS A 577 7.29 -64.17 -19.45
CA LYS A 577 7.29 -65.65 -19.26
C LYS A 577 7.64 -66.13 -17.85
N SER A 578 8.18 -65.29 -16.97
CA SER A 578 8.28 -65.58 -15.53
C SER A 578 6.99 -65.24 -14.76
N LEU A 579 5.98 -64.69 -15.43
CA LEU A 579 4.65 -64.39 -14.89
C LEU A 579 3.57 -65.40 -15.35
N GLN A 580 3.95 -66.53 -15.95
CA GLN A 580 3.04 -67.61 -16.33
C GLN A 580 3.71 -69.00 -16.24
N ILE A 581 3.79 -69.57 -15.02
CA ILE A 581 3.91 -71.02 -14.80
C ILE A 581 3.00 -71.45 -13.64
N LYS A 582 1.94 -72.18 -14.03
CA LYS A 582 1.06 -73.15 -13.34
C LYS A 582 0.98 -73.17 -11.80
N ARG A 583 -0.26 -73.01 -11.32
CA ARG A 583 -0.82 -73.88 -10.26
C ARG A 583 -1.03 -75.27 -10.86
N GLU A 584 -0.40 -76.29 -10.29
CA GLU A 584 -1.01 -77.61 -10.12
C GLU A 584 -1.13 -77.84 -8.61
N GLU A 585 -2.20 -78.54 -8.26
CA GLU A 585 -2.87 -78.60 -6.96
C GLU A 585 -2.05 -79.31 -5.87
N ASP A 586 -2.21 -78.90 -4.61
CA ASP A 586 -2.60 -79.82 -3.53
C ASP A 586 -3.01 -79.05 -2.24
N GLU A 587 -3.95 -79.65 -1.54
CA GLU A 587 -4.83 -79.15 -0.47
C GLU A 587 -4.06 -78.67 0.78
N THR A 588 -4.35 -77.52 1.41
CA THR A 588 -5.37 -77.40 2.48
C THR A 588 -5.41 -75.96 3.04
N ARG A 589 -6.57 -75.61 3.61
CA ARG A 589 -7.09 -74.33 4.16
C ARG A 589 -6.12 -73.50 5.04
N ASP A 590 -5.91 -72.20 4.73
CA ASP A 590 -6.55 -71.01 5.36
C ASP A 590 -5.78 -69.67 5.14
N LYS A 591 -6.53 -68.64 4.71
CA LYS A 591 -6.32 -67.16 4.71
C LYS A 591 -5.15 -66.51 3.90
N PRO A 592 -5.43 -65.48 3.06
CA PRO A 592 -4.40 -64.79 2.27
C PRO A 592 -3.83 -63.56 3.00
N GLN A 593 -2.51 -63.49 3.14
CA GLN A 593 -1.77 -62.28 3.54
C GLN A 593 -1.05 -61.72 2.31
N ARG A 594 -1.47 -60.55 1.82
CA ARG A 594 -0.86 -59.84 0.68
C ARG A 594 0.53 -59.31 1.08
N ARG A 595 1.59 -59.72 0.39
CA ARG A 595 2.94 -59.14 0.46
C ARG A 595 3.02 -57.88 -0.43
N ARG A 596 3.30 -56.70 0.14
CA ARG A 596 3.70 -55.46 -0.58
C ARG A 596 5.23 -55.48 -0.80
N TRP A 597 5.72 -55.21 -2.01
CA TRP A 597 7.13 -54.86 -2.25
C TRP A 597 7.40 -53.47 -1.67
N GLY A 598 8.46 -53.29 -0.86
CA GLY A 598 8.71 -52.08 -0.05
C GLY A 598 9.62 -51.03 -0.70
N THR A 599 9.66 -49.85 -0.07
CA THR A 599 10.49 -48.67 -0.41
C THR A 599 11.88 -48.80 0.23
N ASN A 600 12.85 -47.96 -0.14
CA ASN A 600 14.17 -47.90 0.53
C ASN A 600 14.24 -46.62 1.39
N GLU A 601 13.73 -46.74 2.62
CA GLU A 601 13.61 -45.65 3.59
C GLU A 601 14.98 -45.08 3.99
N GLY A 602 16.01 -45.93 4.12
CA GLY A 602 17.38 -45.51 4.40
C GLY A 602 17.97 -44.57 3.34
N MET A 603 17.68 -44.81 2.06
CA MET A 603 18.10 -43.89 0.98
C MET A 603 17.38 -42.54 1.09
N ILE A 604 16.07 -42.55 1.42
CA ILE A 604 15.28 -41.32 1.60
C ILE A 604 15.88 -40.47 2.73
N ILE A 605 16.26 -41.07 3.85
CA ILE A 605 16.92 -40.39 4.98
C ILE A 605 18.26 -39.79 4.53
N SER A 606 19.13 -40.61 3.91
CA SER A 606 20.48 -40.17 3.49
C SER A 606 20.45 -38.97 2.52
N ILE A 607 19.39 -38.83 1.74
CA ILE A 607 19.20 -37.71 0.83
C ILE A 607 18.51 -36.55 1.56
N LEU A 608 17.31 -36.75 2.12
CA LEU A 608 16.48 -35.64 2.56
C LEU A 608 16.94 -35.06 3.90
N ALA A 609 17.40 -35.87 4.85
CA ALA A 609 17.82 -35.40 6.17
C ALA A 609 19.07 -34.50 6.10
N HIS A 610 19.95 -34.76 5.12
CA HIS A 610 21.21 -34.02 4.93
C HIS A 610 21.09 -32.89 3.89
N ARG A 611 19.89 -32.33 3.67
CA ARG A 611 19.66 -31.23 2.74
C ARG A 611 18.87 -30.12 3.40
N ASN A 612 19.30 -28.88 3.19
CA ASN A 612 18.61 -27.71 3.73
C ASN A 612 17.28 -27.42 2.99
N ALA A 613 16.46 -26.51 3.54
CA ALA A 613 15.16 -26.17 2.94
C ALA A 613 15.24 -25.77 1.46
N ALA A 614 16.24 -24.96 1.07
CA ALA A 614 16.39 -24.50 -0.31
C ALA A 614 16.72 -25.66 -1.27
N GLN A 615 17.63 -26.55 -0.86
CA GLN A 615 17.97 -27.76 -1.63
C GLN A 615 16.77 -28.70 -1.77
N ARG A 616 15.97 -28.86 -0.71
CA ARG A 616 14.76 -29.71 -0.75
C ARG A 616 13.68 -29.13 -1.66
N SER A 617 13.52 -27.81 -1.69
CA SER A 617 12.64 -27.13 -2.66
C SER A 617 13.10 -27.37 -4.11
N LEU A 618 14.42 -27.27 -4.38
CA LEU A 618 14.97 -27.58 -5.70
C LEU A 618 14.74 -29.04 -6.09
N ILE A 619 14.93 -29.99 -5.16
CA ILE A 619 14.63 -31.42 -5.39
C ILE A 619 13.17 -31.61 -5.80
N ARG A 620 12.22 -30.94 -5.14
CA ARG A 620 10.79 -30.98 -5.49
C ARG A 620 10.53 -30.43 -6.88
N ALA A 621 11.10 -29.27 -7.23
CA ALA A 621 10.92 -28.64 -8.53
C ALA A 621 11.47 -29.50 -9.67
N VAL A 622 12.68 -30.04 -9.50
CA VAL A 622 13.33 -30.92 -10.49
C VAL A 622 12.57 -32.24 -10.63
N TYR A 623 12.08 -32.81 -9.53
CA TYR A 623 11.25 -34.03 -9.58
C TYR A 623 9.95 -33.79 -10.37
N ALA A 624 9.29 -32.65 -10.14
CA ALA A 624 8.08 -32.27 -10.86
C ALA A 624 8.35 -32.09 -12.36
N ALA A 625 9.44 -31.41 -12.74
CA ALA A 625 9.81 -31.19 -14.14
C ALA A 625 10.15 -32.50 -14.88
N ASN A 626 10.83 -33.43 -14.21
CA ASN A 626 11.31 -34.66 -14.85
C ASN A 626 10.24 -35.76 -14.95
N TYR A 627 9.34 -35.84 -13.98
CA TYR A 627 8.39 -36.95 -13.86
C TYR A 627 6.92 -36.51 -14.00
N ASN A 628 6.65 -35.21 -14.15
CA ASN A 628 5.30 -34.63 -14.14
C ASN A 628 4.45 -35.10 -12.94
N LYS A 629 5.10 -35.30 -11.79
CA LYS A 629 4.51 -35.80 -10.55
C LYS A 629 4.96 -34.96 -9.36
N ASN A 630 4.11 -34.81 -8.36
CA ASN A 630 4.47 -34.14 -7.12
C ASN A 630 5.18 -35.11 -6.17
N LEU A 631 6.41 -34.78 -5.76
CA LEU A 631 7.21 -35.62 -4.86
C LEU A 631 6.50 -35.95 -3.55
N LEU A 632 5.82 -34.98 -2.93
CA LEU A 632 5.11 -35.20 -1.66
C LEU A 632 3.99 -36.24 -1.81
N ASN A 633 3.26 -36.22 -2.93
CA ASN A 633 2.19 -37.17 -3.19
C ASN A 633 2.71 -38.60 -3.45
N GLU A 634 3.93 -38.75 -3.97
CA GLU A 634 4.52 -40.08 -4.15
C GLU A 634 5.11 -40.59 -2.82
N LEU A 635 5.69 -39.72 -1.99
CA LEU A 635 6.14 -40.08 -0.64
C LEU A 635 4.97 -40.52 0.26
N ASP A 636 3.83 -39.84 0.20
CA ASP A 636 2.58 -40.16 0.93
C ASP A 636 2.02 -41.55 0.56
N LYS A 637 2.24 -42.04 -0.66
CA LYS A 637 1.77 -43.39 -1.09
C LYS A 637 2.68 -44.51 -0.61
N GLU A 638 3.97 -44.22 -0.52
CA GLU A 638 5.03 -45.20 -0.31
C GLU A 638 5.42 -45.33 1.17
N LEU A 639 5.27 -44.26 1.94
CA LEU A 639 5.60 -44.24 3.36
C LEU A 639 4.35 -44.45 4.22
N SER A 640 4.55 -44.80 5.49
CA SER A 640 3.45 -44.84 6.46
C SER A 640 3.92 -44.48 7.88
N GLY A 641 2.98 -44.06 8.72
CA GLY A 641 3.20 -43.88 10.16
C GLY A 641 4.00 -42.62 10.52
N ASP A 642 4.76 -42.67 11.62
CA ASP A 642 5.48 -41.49 12.12
C ASP A 642 6.69 -41.13 11.26
N PHE A 643 7.29 -42.12 10.59
CA PHE A 643 8.36 -41.88 9.61
C PHE A 643 7.85 -41.05 8.41
N GLU A 644 6.71 -41.44 7.83
CA GLU A 644 6.04 -40.67 6.78
C GLU A 644 5.81 -39.22 7.23
N ARG A 645 5.24 -39.04 8.43
CA ARG A 645 4.96 -37.71 8.96
C ARG A 645 6.22 -36.86 9.11
N ALA A 646 7.32 -37.44 9.60
CA ALA A 646 8.60 -36.76 9.71
C ALA A 646 9.16 -36.36 8.34
N VAL A 647 9.12 -37.26 7.36
CA VAL A 647 9.58 -36.99 5.99
C VAL A 647 8.71 -35.92 5.33
N MET A 648 7.40 -35.98 5.49
CA MET A 648 6.45 -35.02 4.90
C MET A 648 6.61 -33.63 5.51
N LEU A 649 6.66 -33.54 6.85
CA LEU A 649 6.88 -32.26 7.54
C LEU A 649 8.27 -31.71 7.23
N TRP A 650 9.30 -32.55 7.13
CA TRP A 650 10.61 -32.09 6.70
C TRP A 650 10.49 -31.51 5.30
N THR A 651 10.13 -32.31 4.29
CA THR A 651 10.17 -31.96 2.85
C THR A 651 9.38 -30.70 2.44
N LEU A 652 8.39 -30.27 3.24
CA LEU A 652 7.71 -28.99 3.06
C LEU A 652 8.66 -27.80 3.24
N GLU A 653 8.44 -26.72 2.50
CA GLU A 653 9.14 -25.46 2.79
C GLU A 653 8.76 -24.94 4.18
N PRO A 654 9.65 -24.20 4.89
CA PRO A 654 9.37 -23.74 6.24
C PRO A 654 8.02 -23.03 6.41
N VAL A 655 7.65 -22.18 5.45
CA VAL A 655 6.38 -21.43 5.46
C VAL A 655 5.17 -22.31 5.14
N GLU A 656 5.30 -23.29 4.24
CA GLU A 656 4.25 -24.26 3.92
C GLU A 656 4.00 -25.22 5.10
N ARG A 657 5.07 -25.58 5.79
CA ARG A 657 5.06 -26.41 6.99
C ARG A 657 4.36 -25.73 8.15
N ASP A 658 4.70 -24.46 8.43
CA ASP A 658 4.02 -23.70 9.48
C ASP A 658 2.53 -23.50 9.15
N ALA A 659 2.19 -23.26 7.89
CA ALA A 659 0.79 -23.20 7.45
C ALA A 659 0.06 -24.54 7.65
N TYR A 660 0.72 -25.67 7.35
CA TYR A 660 0.18 -27.00 7.62
C TYR A 660 -0.04 -27.25 9.12
N LEU A 661 0.95 -26.97 9.96
CA LEU A 661 0.87 -27.14 11.41
C LEU A 661 -0.21 -26.25 12.04
N ALA A 662 -0.38 -25.03 11.53
CA ALA A 662 -1.46 -24.13 11.95
C ALA A 662 -2.85 -24.64 11.55
N LYS A 663 -2.98 -25.32 10.40
CA LYS A 663 -4.27 -25.92 10.00
C LYS A 663 -4.59 -27.14 10.84
N GLU A 664 -3.61 -27.99 11.12
CA GLU A 664 -3.81 -29.16 11.99
C GLU A 664 -4.22 -28.75 13.41
N SER A 665 -3.73 -27.61 13.92
CA SER A 665 -4.05 -27.14 15.26
C SER A 665 -5.42 -26.47 15.39
N THR A 666 -6.05 -26.04 14.28
CA THR A 666 -7.41 -25.48 14.27
C THR A 666 -8.50 -26.53 14.10
N LYS A 667 -8.16 -27.76 13.69
CA LYS A 667 -9.14 -28.86 13.54
C LYS A 667 -9.77 -29.24 14.89
N MET A 668 -11.09 -29.49 14.86
CA MET A 668 -11.95 -29.61 16.05
C MET A 668 -11.58 -30.75 17.02
N PHE A 669 -10.96 -31.82 16.51
CA PHE A 669 -10.55 -33.01 17.30
C PHE A 669 -9.07 -33.01 17.72
N THR A 670 -8.29 -32.03 17.23
CA THR A 670 -6.83 -31.89 17.48
C THR A 670 -6.48 -30.49 17.97
N LYS A 671 -7.44 -29.78 18.59
CA LYS A 671 -7.28 -28.40 19.08
C LYS A 671 -6.04 -28.29 19.95
N ASN A 672 -4.99 -27.72 19.37
CA ASN A 672 -3.70 -27.59 20.01
C ASN A 672 -3.33 -26.11 19.98
N ASN A 673 -4.01 -25.34 20.83
CA ASN A 673 -3.83 -23.89 21.00
C ASN A 673 -2.35 -23.54 21.23
N TRP A 674 -1.59 -24.44 21.84
CA TRP A 674 -0.16 -24.33 22.10
C TRP A 674 0.66 -24.19 20.81
N VAL A 675 0.29 -24.90 19.73
CA VAL A 675 0.98 -24.83 18.44
C VAL A 675 0.73 -23.49 17.75
N LEU A 676 -0.47 -22.92 17.88
CA LEU A 676 -0.75 -21.57 17.37
C LEU A 676 0.11 -20.52 18.09
N VAL A 677 0.25 -20.62 19.40
CA VAL A 677 1.16 -19.77 20.19
C VAL A 677 2.62 -20.00 19.82
N GLU A 678 3.03 -21.26 19.66
CA GLU A 678 4.39 -21.66 19.25
C GLU A 678 4.77 -20.97 17.93
N ILE A 679 3.92 -21.08 16.91
CA ILE A 679 4.17 -20.49 15.59
C ILE A 679 4.14 -18.95 15.69
N ALA A 680 3.08 -18.35 16.24
CA ALA A 680 2.91 -16.90 16.27
C ALA A 680 3.99 -16.17 17.09
N CYS A 681 4.49 -16.77 18.17
CA CYS A 681 5.43 -16.13 19.07
C CYS A 681 6.90 -16.42 18.74
N THR A 682 7.23 -17.59 18.19
CA THR A 682 8.63 -17.97 17.97
C THR A 682 9.16 -17.59 16.60
N ARG A 683 8.30 -17.52 15.57
CA ARG A 683 8.72 -17.14 14.22
C ARG A 683 9.06 -15.64 14.13
N PRO A 684 9.97 -15.24 13.22
CA PRO A 684 10.13 -13.85 12.80
C PRO A 684 8.85 -13.31 12.16
N ALA A 685 8.56 -12.01 12.29
CA ALA A 685 7.31 -11.43 11.80
C ALA A 685 7.13 -11.61 10.29
N LEU A 686 8.21 -11.44 9.51
CA LEU A 686 8.18 -11.61 8.05
C LEU A 686 7.94 -13.06 7.63
N GLU A 687 8.55 -14.04 8.31
CA GLU A 687 8.35 -15.46 7.99
C GLU A 687 6.94 -15.91 8.37
N PHE A 688 6.42 -15.46 9.51
CA PHE A 688 5.06 -15.76 9.92
C PHE A 688 4.04 -15.17 8.94
N PHE A 689 4.26 -13.95 8.45
CA PHE A 689 3.42 -13.36 7.41
C PHE A 689 3.42 -14.17 6.11
N LYS A 690 4.58 -14.67 5.67
CA LYS A 690 4.66 -15.58 4.52
C LYS A 690 3.93 -16.91 4.78
N ALA A 691 3.99 -17.44 6.00
CA ALA A 691 3.22 -18.62 6.38
C ALA A 691 1.71 -18.36 6.29
N LYS A 692 1.22 -17.16 6.65
CA LYS A 692 -0.18 -16.77 6.46
C LYS A 692 -0.58 -16.68 4.98
N GLN A 693 0.31 -16.17 4.11
CA GLN A 693 0.07 -16.21 2.66
C GLN A 693 -0.01 -17.64 2.13
N ALA A 694 0.92 -18.51 2.55
CA ALA A 694 0.89 -19.93 2.18
C ALA A 694 -0.38 -20.64 2.69
N TYR A 695 -0.84 -20.29 3.89
CA TYR A 695 -2.10 -20.77 4.46
C TYR A 695 -3.30 -20.41 3.58
N GLN A 696 -3.44 -19.14 3.22
CA GLN A 696 -4.51 -18.66 2.33
C GLN A 696 -4.45 -19.32 0.95
N ALA A 697 -3.25 -19.41 0.37
CA ALA A 697 -3.05 -20.04 -0.93
C ALA A 697 -3.50 -21.51 -0.92
N ARG A 698 -3.20 -22.24 0.16
CA ARG A 698 -3.46 -23.67 0.31
C ARG A 698 -4.89 -23.99 0.71
N TYR A 699 -5.47 -23.28 1.68
CA TYR A 699 -6.76 -23.62 2.30
C TYR A 699 -7.92 -22.72 1.90
N LYS A 700 -7.66 -21.62 1.17
CA LYS A 700 -8.67 -20.66 0.71
C LYS A 700 -9.43 -19.95 1.86
N THR A 701 -8.86 -19.95 3.06
CA THR A 701 -9.33 -19.20 4.24
C THR A 701 -8.16 -18.49 4.90
N SER A 702 -8.43 -17.45 5.70
CA SER A 702 -7.38 -16.81 6.50
C SER A 702 -7.12 -17.60 7.79
N LEU A 703 -5.88 -17.54 8.29
CA LEU A 703 -5.55 -18.16 9.58
C LEU A 703 -6.36 -17.50 10.71
N GLU A 704 -6.53 -16.19 10.64
CA GLU A 704 -7.30 -15.39 11.58
C GLU A 704 -8.77 -15.85 11.66
N GLU A 705 -9.40 -16.07 10.50
CA GLU A 705 -10.78 -16.58 10.41
C GLU A 705 -10.91 -17.97 11.02
N ASP A 706 -10.02 -18.90 10.66
CA ASP A 706 -10.06 -20.26 11.19
C ASP A 706 -9.81 -20.27 12.71
N VAL A 707 -8.87 -19.46 13.21
CA VAL A 707 -8.63 -19.32 14.65
C VAL A 707 -9.85 -18.72 15.35
N ALA A 708 -10.46 -17.68 14.79
CA ALA A 708 -11.66 -17.05 15.36
C ALA A 708 -12.87 -18.01 15.38
N TYR A 709 -13.02 -18.84 14.35
CA TYR A 709 -14.09 -19.83 14.24
C TYR A 709 -13.89 -21.02 15.19
N HIS A 710 -12.67 -21.53 15.32
CA HIS A 710 -12.39 -22.75 16.07
C HIS A 710 -12.07 -22.53 17.56
N THR A 711 -11.88 -21.28 18.01
CA THR A 711 -11.59 -20.93 19.41
C THR A 711 -12.70 -20.08 20.03
N SER A 712 -12.85 -20.12 21.35
CA SER A 712 -13.93 -19.43 22.06
C SER A 712 -13.47 -18.77 23.36
N GLY A 713 -14.26 -17.79 23.83
CA GLY A 713 -14.02 -17.11 25.10
C GLY A 713 -12.65 -16.43 25.15
N ASP A 714 -12.01 -16.52 26.30
CA ASP A 714 -10.75 -15.82 26.57
C ASP A 714 -9.57 -16.35 25.75
N ILE A 715 -9.57 -17.63 25.40
CA ILE A 715 -8.58 -18.21 24.49
C ILE A 715 -8.62 -17.51 23.12
N ARG A 716 -9.81 -17.22 22.60
CA ARG A 716 -9.96 -16.46 21.34
C ARG A 716 -9.41 -15.04 21.47
N LYS A 717 -9.71 -14.36 22.59
CA LYS A 717 -9.24 -13.00 22.87
C LYS A 717 -7.72 -12.89 22.90
N LEU A 718 -7.00 -13.96 23.27
CA LEU A 718 -5.54 -14.00 23.21
C LEU A 718 -5.02 -14.43 21.83
N LEU A 719 -5.56 -15.50 21.26
CA LEU A 719 -5.02 -16.10 20.04
C LEU A 719 -5.25 -15.25 18.81
N VAL A 720 -6.42 -14.63 18.64
CA VAL A 720 -6.72 -13.82 17.45
C VAL A 720 -5.76 -12.64 17.34
N PRO A 721 -5.52 -11.81 18.38
CA PRO A 721 -4.51 -10.75 18.30
C PRO A 721 -3.09 -11.28 18.11
N LEU A 722 -2.72 -12.43 18.70
CA LEU A 722 -1.40 -13.05 18.49
C LEU A 722 -1.15 -13.41 17.02
N VAL A 723 -2.12 -14.01 16.33
CA VAL A 723 -1.96 -14.39 14.91
C VAL A 723 -2.15 -13.22 13.95
N SER A 724 -2.92 -12.21 14.35
CA SER A 724 -3.20 -11.03 13.52
C SER A 724 -2.04 -10.03 13.50
N THR A 725 -1.32 -9.88 14.61
CA THR A 725 -0.32 -8.81 14.76
C THR A 725 0.91 -9.06 13.90
N PHE A 726 1.26 -8.09 13.04
CA PHE A 726 2.57 -8.01 12.41
C PHE A 726 3.55 -7.35 13.40
N ARG A 727 4.18 -8.17 14.23
CA ARG A 727 4.98 -7.69 15.38
C ARG A 727 6.22 -6.91 14.91
N TYR A 728 6.46 -5.76 15.53
CA TYR A 728 7.72 -5.03 15.34
C TYR A 728 8.87 -5.86 15.91
N ASP A 729 9.83 -6.26 15.06
CA ASP A 729 10.97 -7.07 15.51
C ASP A 729 11.90 -6.26 16.43
N GLY A 730 12.13 -4.97 16.09
CA GLY A 730 12.78 -3.93 16.91
C GLY A 730 14.20 -4.26 17.40
N ASN A 731 15.16 -3.34 17.20
CA ASN A 731 16.51 -3.58 17.72
C ASN A 731 16.53 -3.47 19.25
N ALA A 732 17.42 -4.21 19.91
CA ALA A 732 17.56 -4.19 21.38
C ALA A 732 17.88 -2.79 21.92
N ASP A 733 18.50 -1.94 21.10
CA ASP A 733 18.88 -0.57 21.43
C ASP A 733 17.70 0.42 21.42
N GLU A 734 16.53 0.03 20.89
CA GLU A 734 15.33 0.87 20.79
C GLU A 734 14.32 0.65 21.93
N VAL A 735 14.72 -0.09 22.96
CA VAL A 735 13.85 -0.42 24.10
C VAL A 735 13.54 0.83 24.94
N ASN A 736 12.26 1.12 25.15
CA ASN A 736 11.82 2.20 26.00
C ASN A 736 11.71 1.74 27.46
N MET A 737 12.72 2.06 28.27
CA MET A 737 12.80 1.66 29.67
C MET A 737 11.72 2.30 30.57
N LYS A 738 11.27 3.52 30.25
CA LYS A 738 10.16 4.17 30.99
C LYS A 738 8.86 3.40 30.75
N LEU A 739 8.60 3.04 29.50
CA LEU A 739 7.45 2.22 29.12
C LEU A 739 7.53 0.85 29.78
N ALA A 740 8.69 0.18 29.72
CA ALA A 740 8.91 -1.13 30.35
C ALA A 740 8.61 -1.11 31.85
N SER A 741 9.04 -0.06 32.56
CA SER A 741 8.74 0.13 33.98
C SER A 741 7.25 0.32 34.25
N SER A 742 6.55 1.09 33.40
CA SER A 742 5.10 1.32 33.53
C SER A 742 4.29 0.05 33.26
N GLU A 743 4.60 -0.67 32.18
CA GLU A 743 3.93 -1.90 31.77
C GLU A 743 4.21 -3.03 32.77
N ALA A 744 5.40 -3.10 33.34
CA ALA A 744 5.71 -4.06 34.42
C ALA A 744 4.79 -3.88 35.64
N LYS A 745 4.49 -2.62 36.01
CA LYS A 745 3.54 -2.33 37.10
C LYS A 745 2.12 -2.74 36.72
N THR A 746 1.70 -2.46 35.49
CA THR A 746 0.40 -2.87 34.96
C THR A 746 0.26 -4.39 34.99
N LEU A 747 1.22 -5.13 34.44
CA LEU A 747 1.23 -6.60 34.45
C LEU A 747 1.16 -7.15 35.89
N HIS A 748 1.92 -6.60 36.82
CA HIS A 748 1.90 -7.05 38.22
C HIS A 748 0.53 -6.83 38.87
N LYS A 749 -0.07 -5.66 38.68
CA LYS A 749 -1.41 -5.34 39.18
C LYS A 749 -2.43 -6.36 38.66
N LYS A 750 -2.52 -6.51 37.34
CA LYS A 750 -3.50 -7.40 36.70
C LYS A 750 -3.32 -8.87 37.10
N ILE A 751 -2.08 -9.35 37.21
CA ILE A 751 -1.80 -10.73 37.62
C ILE A 751 -2.13 -10.97 39.09
N THR A 752 -1.86 -10.00 39.96
CA THR A 752 -2.19 -10.09 41.40
C THR A 752 -3.70 -10.11 41.62
N GLU A 753 -4.43 -9.31 40.84
CA GLU A 753 -5.90 -9.26 40.81
C GLU A 753 -6.53 -10.49 40.10
N LYS A 754 -5.73 -11.39 39.53
CA LYS A 754 -6.15 -12.51 38.68
C LYS A 754 -6.98 -12.08 37.44
N ALA A 755 -6.83 -10.83 37.01
CA ALA A 755 -7.44 -10.29 35.82
C ALA A 755 -6.62 -10.66 34.57
N TYR A 756 -6.51 -11.96 34.28
CA TYR A 756 -5.64 -12.47 33.20
C TYR A 756 -6.15 -12.16 31.78
N THR A 757 -7.43 -11.80 31.67
CA THR A 757 -8.15 -11.55 30.41
C THR A 757 -8.31 -10.05 30.12
N ASP A 758 -7.62 -9.23 30.92
CA ASP A 758 -7.62 -7.78 30.79
C ASP A 758 -6.96 -7.33 29.48
N GLU A 759 -7.57 -6.35 28.82
CA GLU A 759 -7.16 -5.85 27.52
C GLU A 759 -5.72 -5.31 27.53
N ASP A 760 -5.28 -4.65 28.61
CA ASP A 760 -3.91 -4.14 28.69
C ASP A 760 -2.88 -5.27 28.73
N LEU A 761 -3.17 -6.35 29.47
CA LEU A 761 -2.28 -7.50 29.55
C LEU A 761 -2.15 -8.18 28.19
N ILE A 762 -3.29 -8.42 27.52
CA ILE A 762 -3.32 -9.03 26.18
C ILE A 762 -2.60 -8.12 25.18
N ARG A 763 -2.90 -6.82 25.15
CA ARG A 763 -2.26 -5.84 24.26
C ARG A 763 -0.75 -5.80 24.45
N ILE A 764 -0.24 -5.78 25.68
CA ILE A 764 1.21 -5.78 25.94
C ILE A 764 1.88 -7.02 25.35
N LEU A 765 1.32 -8.21 25.59
CA LEU A 765 1.93 -9.47 25.12
C LEU A 765 1.80 -9.65 23.60
N THR A 766 0.71 -9.17 23.01
CA THR A 766 0.43 -9.40 21.58
C THR A 766 1.07 -8.36 20.66
N THR A 767 1.28 -7.12 21.11
CA THR A 767 1.73 -6.02 20.24
C THR A 767 3.20 -5.60 20.39
N ARG A 768 3.81 -5.75 21.58
CA ARG A 768 5.16 -5.23 21.85
C ARG A 768 6.26 -6.05 21.17
N SER A 769 7.40 -5.44 20.84
CA SER A 769 8.55 -6.18 20.32
C SER A 769 9.07 -7.20 21.35
N LYS A 770 9.72 -8.27 20.89
CA LYS A 770 10.27 -9.29 21.80
C LYS A 770 11.29 -8.68 22.77
N ALA A 771 12.13 -7.75 22.28
CA ALA A 771 13.08 -7.00 23.09
C ALA A 771 12.38 -6.15 24.18
N GLN A 772 11.33 -5.42 23.82
CA GLN A 772 10.55 -4.63 24.78
C GLN A 772 9.87 -5.51 25.83
N ILE A 773 9.28 -6.65 25.43
CA ILE A 773 8.67 -7.61 26.37
C ILE A 773 9.71 -8.15 27.33
N MET A 774 10.90 -8.52 26.84
CA MET A 774 11.99 -9.00 27.69
C MET A 774 12.41 -7.94 28.72
N ALA A 775 12.55 -6.68 28.30
CA ALA A 775 12.86 -5.58 29.21
C ALA A 775 11.75 -5.33 30.24
N THR A 776 10.48 -5.35 29.82
CA THR A 776 9.32 -5.25 30.72
C THR A 776 9.33 -6.37 31.77
N LEU A 777 9.63 -7.61 31.38
CA LEU A 777 9.66 -8.75 32.30
C LEU A 777 10.90 -8.77 33.20
N ASN A 778 12.04 -8.25 32.74
CA ASN A 778 13.21 -8.03 33.58
C ASN A 778 12.90 -6.98 34.66
N HIS A 779 12.35 -5.83 34.29
CA HIS A 779 11.88 -4.83 35.24
C HIS A 779 10.83 -5.36 36.21
N PHE A 780 9.92 -6.21 35.74
CA PHE A 780 8.96 -6.90 36.60
C PHE A 780 9.69 -7.72 37.67
N LYS A 781 10.68 -8.54 37.27
CA LYS A 781 11.44 -9.38 38.18
C LYS A 781 12.24 -8.53 39.18
N ASP A 782 12.90 -7.46 38.72
CA ASP A 782 13.72 -6.60 39.56
C ASP A 782 12.87 -5.85 40.60
N LYS A 783 11.68 -5.38 40.20
CA LYS A 783 10.81 -4.58 41.06
C LYS A 783 9.98 -5.42 42.05
N PHE A 784 9.58 -6.62 41.66
CA PHE A 784 8.68 -7.47 42.45
C PHE A 784 9.37 -8.73 43.02
N GLY A 785 10.66 -8.92 42.76
CA GLY A 785 11.51 -9.95 43.36
C GLY A 785 11.33 -11.37 42.79
N SER A 786 10.39 -11.58 41.86
CA SER A 786 10.14 -12.89 41.24
C SER A 786 9.71 -12.76 39.79
N SER A 787 10.04 -13.76 38.97
CA SER A 787 9.61 -13.79 37.58
C SER A 787 8.10 -13.90 37.47
N ILE A 788 7.49 -13.28 36.46
CA ILE A 788 6.05 -13.35 36.15
C ILE A 788 5.48 -14.78 36.17
N ASN A 789 6.26 -15.76 35.70
CA ASN A 789 5.90 -17.17 35.67
C ASN A 789 5.68 -17.81 37.05
N LYS A 790 6.20 -17.21 38.14
CA LYS A 790 5.95 -17.66 39.52
C LYS A 790 4.61 -17.15 40.06
N TYR A 791 4.16 -15.98 39.59
CA TYR A 791 2.87 -15.40 39.98
C TYR A 791 1.71 -16.09 39.28
N LEU A 792 1.93 -16.56 38.06
CA LEU A 792 1.04 -17.50 37.40
C LEU A 792 1.35 -18.89 38.01
N LYS A 793 0.45 -19.53 38.78
CA LYS A 793 0.75 -20.82 39.47
C LYS A 793 0.96 -21.97 38.48
N GLU A 794 1.95 -22.85 38.68
CA GLU A 794 2.24 -23.97 37.76
C GLU A 794 1.17 -25.06 37.75
N ASP A 795 0.46 -25.24 38.86
CA ASP A 795 -0.63 -26.23 39.02
C ASP A 795 -2.03 -25.61 38.80
N SER A 796 -2.14 -24.56 37.99
CA SER A 796 -3.45 -24.03 37.64
C SER A 796 -4.16 -24.99 36.67
N GLU A 797 -5.29 -25.54 37.07
CA GLU A 797 -6.22 -26.28 36.19
C GLU A 797 -6.80 -25.39 35.06
N ASP A 798 -6.56 -24.08 35.14
CA ASP A 798 -6.96 -23.11 34.13
C ASP A 798 -6.10 -23.19 32.86
N GLU A 799 -6.70 -23.69 31.77
CA GLU A 799 -6.08 -23.80 30.44
C GLU A 799 -5.57 -22.45 29.92
N TYR A 800 -6.32 -21.37 30.15
CA TYR A 800 -5.95 -20.04 29.67
C TYR A 800 -4.70 -19.52 30.39
N VAL A 801 -4.59 -19.72 31.71
CA VAL A 801 -3.38 -19.34 32.48
C VAL A 801 -2.16 -20.11 31.98
N GLN A 802 -2.32 -21.40 31.69
CA GLN A 802 -1.25 -22.20 31.11
C GLN A 802 -0.85 -21.68 29.70
N LEU A 803 -1.82 -21.31 28.87
CA LEU A 803 -1.60 -20.75 27.52
C LEU A 803 -0.88 -19.39 27.59
N LEU A 804 -1.24 -18.56 28.57
CA LEU A 804 -0.60 -17.28 28.84
C LEU A 804 0.87 -17.44 29.23
N LYS A 805 1.18 -18.38 30.13
CA LYS A 805 2.57 -18.73 30.48
C LYS A 805 3.35 -19.20 29.27
N THR A 806 2.72 -20.00 28.42
CA THR A 806 3.34 -20.51 27.21
C THR A 806 3.65 -19.38 26.23
N THR A 807 2.73 -18.43 26.09
CA THR A 807 2.92 -17.21 25.29
C THR A 807 4.12 -16.42 25.79
N ILE A 808 4.18 -16.12 27.09
CA ILE A 808 5.30 -15.41 27.71
C ILE A 808 6.62 -16.15 27.48
N LYS A 809 6.63 -17.48 27.64
CA LYS A 809 7.84 -18.29 27.44
C LYS A 809 8.28 -18.31 25.99
N CYS A 810 7.38 -18.47 25.02
CA CYS A 810 7.72 -18.45 23.59
C CYS A 810 8.29 -17.10 23.16
N LEU A 811 7.80 -16.00 23.73
CA LEU A 811 8.26 -14.65 23.42
C LEU A 811 9.63 -14.30 24.02
N THR A 812 10.04 -14.97 25.10
CA THR A 812 11.25 -14.60 25.86
C THR A 812 12.35 -15.65 25.89
N TYR A 813 11.98 -16.93 25.98
CA TYR A 813 12.91 -18.06 26.09
C TYR A 813 12.39 -19.25 25.26
N PRO A 814 12.34 -19.13 23.92
CA PRO A 814 11.81 -20.17 23.04
C PRO A 814 12.55 -21.51 23.20
N GLU A 815 13.86 -21.50 23.44
CA GLU A 815 14.66 -22.71 23.68
C GLU A 815 14.17 -23.49 24.91
N LYS A 816 13.79 -22.78 26.00
CA LYS A 816 13.21 -23.39 27.21
C LYS A 816 11.77 -23.86 27.00
N TYR A 817 11.07 -23.29 26.01
CA TYR A 817 9.77 -23.80 25.62
C TYR A 817 9.93 -25.12 24.87
N TYR A 818 10.77 -25.17 23.85
CA TYR A 818 10.99 -26.37 23.04
C TYR A 818 11.60 -27.51 23.85
N GLU A 819 12.53 -27.24 24.78
CA GLU A 819 12.99 -28.24 25.75
C GLU A 819 11.83 -28.85 26.52
N LYS A 820 10.93 -28.01 27.05
CA LYS A 820 9.79 -28.48 27.85
C LYS A 820 8.83 -29.32 27.02
N VAL A 821 8.65 -28.99 25.74
CA VAL A 821 7.83 -29.77 24.79
C VAL A 821 8.48 -31.13 24.56
N LEU A 822 9.76 -31.18 24.20
CA LEU A 822 10.51 -32.42 23.97
C LEU A 822 10.53 -33.33 25.20
N ARG A 823 10.82 -32.75 26.37
CA ARG A 823 10.85 -33.49 27.63
C ARG A 823 9.49 -34.10 27.97
N ARG A 824 8.40 -33.37 27.70
CA ARG A 824 7.03 -33.88 27.91
C ARG A 824 6.63 -34.90 26.86
N ALA A 825 7.23 -34.84 25.67
CA ALA A 825 6.99 -35.80 24.61
C ALA A 825 7.70 -37.14 24.86
N ILE A 826 8.88 -37.12 25.49
CA ILE A 826 9.72 -38.30 25.75
C ILE A 826 9.43 -38.91 27.14
N ASN A 827 9.33 -38.10 28.20
CA ASN A 827 9.31 -38.63 29.57
C ASN A 827 7.92 -39.07 30.08
N LYS A 828 6.95 -39.32 29.19
CA LYS A 828 5.62 -39.84 29.54
C LYS A 828 5.55 -41.35 29.26
N VAL A 829 4.48 -42.00 29.73
CA VAL A 829 4.20 -43.38 29.31
C VAL A 829 3.82 -43.35 27.82
N GLY A 830 4.77 -43.75 26.97
CA GLY A 830 4.69 -43.60 25.51
C GLY A 830 5.21 -42.24 25.03
N THR A 831 5.64 -42.21 23.77
CA THR A 831 6.16 -41.02 23.09
C THR A 831 5.01 -40.19 22.52
N ASP A 832 5.09 -38.85 22.57
CA ASP A 832 4.24 -37.97 21.74
C ASP A 832 4.97 -37.69 20.43
N GLU A 833 4.81 -38.58 19.43
CA GLU A 833 5.51 -38.49 18.16
C GLU A 833 5.15 -37.23 17.38
N TRP A 834 3.93 -36.70 17.57
CA TRP A 834 3.50 -35.45 16.93
C TRP A 834 4.30 -34.26 17.46
N ALA A 835 4.40 -34.11 18.78
CA ALA A 835 5.19 -33.05 19.39
C ALA A 835 6.69 -33.21 19.08
N LEU A 836 7.21 -34.44 19.16
CA LEU A 836 8.61 -34.73 18.88
C LEU A 836 8.97 -34.40 17.42
N THR A 837 8.22 -34.92 16.46
CA THR A 837 8.43 -34.66 15.02
C THR A 837 8.34 -33.17 14.71
N ARG A 838 7.32 -32.48 15.25
CA ARG A 838 7.12 -31.04 14.98
C ARG A 838 8.32 -30.22 15.44
N VAL A 839 8.80 -30.43 16.67
CA VAL A 839 9.92 -29.66 17.20
C VAL A 839 11.21 -29.98 16.43
N VAL A 840 11.51 -31.26 16.20
CA VAL A 840 12.73 -31.65 15.48
C VAL A 840 12.73 -31.08 14.06
N THR A 841 11.66 -31.29 13.30
CA THR A 841 11.60 -30.81 11.90
C THR A 841 11.59 -29.28 11.83
N THR A 842 10.87 -28.58 12.69
CA THR A 842 10.79 -27.11 12.61
C THR A 842 12.03 -26.38 13.12
N ARG A 843 12.82 -26.98 14.03
CA ARG A 843 13.95 -26.31 14.70
C ARG A 843 15.32 -26.78 14.24
N ALA A 844 15.42 -27.88 13.49
CA ALA A 844 16.69 -28.43 13.01
C ALA A 844 17.60 -27.39 12.29
N GLU A 845 17.03 -26.51 11.46
CA GLU A 845 17.79 -25.46 10.73
C GLU A 845 17.82 -24.10 11.44
N VAL A 846 17.35 -23.99 12.70
CA VAL A 846 17.16 -22.69 13.38
C VAL A 846 17.97 -22.58 14.66
N ASP A 847 17.63 -23.34 15.69
CA ASP A 847 18.18 -23.21 17.04
C ASP A 847 18.28 -24.55 17.79
N MET A 848 18.36 -25.66 17.05
CA MET A 848 18.41 -27.01 17.63
C MET A 848 19.56 -27.20 18.63
N GLU A 849 20.75 -26.65 18.37
CA GLU A 849 21.89 -26.77 19.29
C GLU A 849 21.60 -26.12 20.65
N ARG A 850 20.99 -24.93 20.67
CA ARG A 850 20.57 -24.26 21.92
C ARG A 850 19.50 -25.07 22.66
N ILE A 851 18.60 -25.72 21.93
CA ILE A 851 17.57 -26.59 22.50
C ILE A 851 18.21 -27.84 23.12
N LYS A 852 19.20 -28.46 22.47
CA LYS A 852 19.95 -29.61 23.01
C LYS A 852 20.70 -29.25 24.29
N GLU A 853 21.38 -28.11 24.31
CA GLU A 853 22.08 -27.60 25.50
C GLU A 853 21.13 -27.41 26.69
N GLU A 854 19.98 -26.77 26.44
CA GLU A 854 18.96 -26.54 27.46
C GLU A 854 18.32 -27.86 27.94
N TYR A 855 18.11 -28.82 27.02
CA TYR A 855 17.61 -30.15 27.34
C TYR A 855 18.59 -30.92 28.22
N LEU A 856 19.87 -30.94 27.87
CA LEU A 856 20.94 -31.58 28.65
C LEU A 856 21.03 -30.95 30.04
N ARG A 857 21.00 -29.62 30.12
CA ARG A 857 21.05 -28.87 31.38
C ARG A 857 19.92 -29.22 32.34
N ARG A 858 18.74 -29.56 31.81
CA ARG A 858 17.53 -29.80 32.61
C ARG A 858 17.24 -31.28 32.89
N ASN A 859 17.65 -32.18 31.99
CA ASN A 859 17.35 -33.61 32.05
C ASN A 859 18.56 -34.47 32.39
N SER A 860 19.78 -33.91 32.38
CA SER A 860 21.04 -34.62 32.59
C SER A 860 21.29 -35.76 31.60
N VAL A 861 20.57 -35.77 30.46
CA VAL A 861 20.70 -36.74 29.37
C VAL A 861 20.72 -35.97 28.05
N PRO A 862 21.66 -36.28 27.13
CA PRO A 862 21.67 -35.70 25.79
C PRO A 862 20.36 -36.01 25.02
N LEU A 863 19.88 -35.04 24.24
CA LEU A 863 18.59 -35.15 23.54
C LEU A 863 18.58 -36.28 22.49
N ASP A 864 19.67 -36.43 21.76
CA ASP A 864 19.94 -37.53 20.81
C ASP A 864 19.79 -38.90 21.48
N ARG A 865 20.43 -39.09 22.65
CA ARG A 865 20.30 -40.33 23.41
C ARG A 865 18.89 -40.55 23.94
N ALA A 866 18.21 -39.49 24.37
CA ALA A 866 16.84 -39.58 24.84
C ALA A 866 15.89 -40.04 23.71
N ILE A 867 16.03 -39.48 22.51
CA ILE A 867 15.25 -39.85 21.33
C ILE A 867 15.60 -41.27 20.86
N ALA A 868 16.88 -41.64 20.86
CA ALA A 868 17.34 -42.96 20.45
C ALA A 868 16.79 -44.09 21.33
N ASN A 869 16.55 -43.81 22.62
CA ASN A 869 15.99 -44.78 23.55
C ASN A 869 14.47 -44.88 23.47
N ASP A 870 13.79 -43.80 23.08
CA ASP A 870 12.33 -43.70 23.11
C ASP A 870 11.68 -44.00 21.75
N THR A 871 12.44 -43.89 20.66
CA THR A 871 11.96 -44.14 19.29
C THR A 871 12.68 -45.31 18.62
N SER A 872 12.11 -45.86 17.55
CA SER A 872 12.68 -47.01 16.82
C SER A 872 12.48 -46.92 15.30
N GLY A 873 13.18 -47.79 14.55
CA GLY A 873 13.08 -47.89 13.09
C GLY A 873 13.55 -46.64 12.32
N ASP A 874 13.08 -46.51 11.08
CA ASP A 874 13.43 -45.39 10.18
C ASP A 874 13.02 -44.02 10.74
N TYR A 875 11.98 -43.98 11.58
CA TYR A 875 11.57 -42.77 12.29
C TYR A 875 12.66 -42.28 13.25
N LYS A 876 13.26 -43.17 14.05
CA LYS A 876 14.41 -42.85 14.91
C LYS A 876 15.57 -42.32 14.06
N ASP A 877 15.91 -43.03 13.00
CA ASP A 877 17.07 -42.70 12.17
C ASP A 877 16.90 -41.34 11.47
N MET A 878 15.69 -41.01 11.01
CA MET A 878 15.35 -39.69 10.48
C MET A 878 15.53 -38.60 11.54
N LEU A 879 14.99 -38.78 12.75
CA LEU A 879 15.10 -37.78 13.80
C LEU A 879 16.56 -37.56 14.23
N LEU A 880 17.34 -38.63 14.38
CA LEU A 880 18.76 -38.54 14.74
C LEU A 880 19.58 -37.84 13.64
N ALA A 881 19.30 -38.13 12.37
CA ALA A 881 19.94 -37.44 11.25
C ALA A 881 19.61 -35.94 11.25
N LEU A 882 18.37 -35.55 11.55
CA LEU A 882 17.99 -34.13 11.68
C LEU A 882 18.62 -33.43 12.90
N LEU A 883 18.98 -34.18 13.94
CA LEU A 883 19.76 -33.69 15.06
C LEU A 883 21.26 -33.63 14.73
N GLY A 884 21.71 -34.05 13.54
CA GLY A 884 23.14 -34.09 13.20
C GLY A 884 23.93 -35.15 13.98
N HIS A 885 23.26 -36.21 14.44
CA HIS A 885 23.92 -37.39 14.99
C HIS A 885 24.24 -38.33 13.82
N ASP A 886 25.47 -38.28 13.32
CA ASP A 886 25.93 -39.22 12.29
C ASP A 886 26.08 -40.62 12.90
N HIS A 887 25.48 -41.63 12.26
CA HIS A 887 25.76 -43.03 12.56
C HIS A 887 27.19 -43.33 12.11
N SER A 888 28.14 -43.25 13.04
CA SER A 888 29.51 -43.74 12.86
C SER A 888 29.55 -45.24 12.65
#